data_AF-A0A970HKF8-F1
#
_entry.id   AF-A0A970HKF8-F1
#
_cell.length_a   1.000
_cell.length_b   1.000
_cell.length_c   1.000
_cell.angle_alpha   90.00
_cell.angle_beta   90.00
_cell.angle_gamma   90.00
#
_symmetry.space_group_name_H-M   'P 1'
#
loop_
_entity.id
_entity.type
_entity.pdbx_description
1 polymer ?
#
loop_
_entity_poly.entity_id
_entity_poly.type
_entity_poly.pdbx_seq_one_letter_code
_entity_poly.pdbx_strand_id
1 'polypeptide(L)'
;MKGYVAICLHTHLPYVRHADDPNALEQRWLFEAITESYIPLLNVFHGLREDGVAFRFAMSITPPLMEMLRDPLLQARYIRHLDNLIRLAEKEVVRLEFEPHFRTVAEMYLWKLREARHVFCERYQGDLLQGFLQLEKAGHLELITSAATHAYLPLLRSEEAVRNQIRLGVRAYQEHFGHQPRGIWLPECGYRPGLDEILAEENLQYFLVDSHAIMHADPAPAQGVYAPVRTPAGLLAFGRDKESAKQVWSSKEGYPGDYDYREYYRDIGFDLDWDYIREHVHPDGIRVNTGLKYYRITGNGPHKEPYNPAWADERAAAHASHFLHARLEQADRLHEKSGRPPIIVSPYDTELFGHWWYEGPAFLNYLCRKMHYDQQKLKLIAPLDYPLCDEAPVVDLPESSWGNRGYSEVWLNGANCWIYPHLHAAEERMTALAEGRPDARGLEERALNQACRELMLAQSSDWPFIISAQTTVEYANRRLNEHLRWFFLLCQQIESERIDEAQLRYAEQAHAIFPYINYRDFCDTKLPQPALMFPPGALRVLMLSWEYPPLCAGGLGRHVHELSRNLAKQGVEVHVCTLGTGRHPQREIVEGVVLHRVPAPDMPGDSFADSVFQGNLRLYELARRLWLSRRFDLVHGHDWLVGEASRMIAKRYGVPLLATIHATEYGRNQGIHNEIQRAIDRQERMLMADADQVIVCSRAMHNELHKVFGVPEDKLHIIPNGVDVSSLVSSLSSTPSFLPPHGHVIAFLGRFVREKGVQLLVRAAGVILSRRSDVHFVLAGNGPLFDELKAMADDLGIADRVVFPGFVDDKGRNALLGRASVAVFPSLYEPFGIVALEAMGAGVPTIVSDTGGFAEIVEHEVDGLKVYPGDLHGLVNAIERLLDDRDLANGLVVRAREKTIRKYTWHAVCCQTLDVYRQLKQARSVDSLGAVAGSSIS
;
A
#
# COMPACT_ATOMS: atom_id res chain seq x y z
N MET A 1 16.92 -42.87 -2.67
CA MET A 1 17.30 -41.63 -3.38
C MET A 1 18.34 -40.90 -2.56
N LYS A 2 19.42 -40.42 -3.19
CA LYS A 2 20.48 -39.62 -2.56
C LYS A 2 20.18 -38.12 -2.58
N GLY A 3 19.37 -37.64 -3.53
CA GLY A 3 18.93 -36.25 -3.61
C GLY A 3 17.97 -36.04 -4.77
N TYR A 4 17.56 -34.79 -4.97
CA TYR A 4 16.63 -34.35 -5.99
C TYR A 4 17.16 -33.12 -6.72
N VAL A 5 16.79 -32.94 -7.99
CA VAL A 5 17.10 -31.76 -8.79
C VAL A 5 15.80 -31.18 -9.32
N ALA A 6 15.57 -29.89 -9.10
CA ALA A 6 14.44 -29.16 -9.66
C ALA A 6 14.95 -28.14 -10.67
N ILE A 7 14.71 -28.40 -11.96
CA ILE A 7 14.97 -27.43 -13.03
C ILE A 7 13.72 -26.56 -13.16
N CYS A 8 13.89 -25.25 -12.97
CA CYS A 8 12.82 -24.26 -13.04
C CYS A 8 13.07 -23.32 -14.23
N LEU A 9 12.23 -23.37 -15.25
CA LEU A 9 12.37 -22.56 -16.46
C LEU A 9 11.47 -21.32 -16.38
N HIS A 10 12.07 -20.13 -16.42
CA HIS A 10 11.35 -18.86 -16.43
C HIS A 10 11.10 -18.40 -17.87
N THR A 11 9.85 -18.42 -18.34
CA THR A 11 9.48 -18.06 -19.71
C THR A 11 8.76 -16.70 -19.71
N HIS A 12 9.50 -15.66 -20.12
CA HIS A 12 9.02 -14.29 -20.03
C HIS A 12 9.47 -13.43 -21.22
N LEU A 13 8.52 -12.62 -21.70
CA LEU A 13 8.79 -11.46 -22.53
C LEU A 13 7.86 -10.31 -22.08
N PRO A 14 8.32 -9.05 -22.16
CA PRO A 14 7.44 -7.91 -21.94
C PRO A 14 6.30 -7.91 -22.96
N TYR A 15 5.20 -7.23 -22.65
CA TYR A 15 4.10 -7.10 -23.60
C TYR A 15 4.51 -6.24 -24.81
N VAL A 16 4.78 -6.90 -25.93
CA VAL A 16 5.20 -6.28 -27.19
C VAL A 16 4.19 -6.60 -28.29
N ARG A 17 3.11 -5.81 -28.30
CA ARG A 17 2.07 -5.86 -29.33
C ARG A 17 1.86 -4.47 -29.89
N HIS A 18 2.29 -4.27 -31.14
CA HIS A 18 2.18 -3.00 -31.87
C HIS A 18 1.18 -3.17 -33.01
N ALA A 19 -0.07 -2.81 -32.76
CA ALA A 19 -1.14 -2.96 -33.75
C ALA A 19 -0.88 -2.10 -34.99
N ASP A 20 -0.42 -0.86 -34.77
CA ASP A 20 -0.27 0.17 -35.80
C ASP A 20 1.03 0.06 -36.61
N ASP A 21 2.01 -0.70 -36.12
CA ASP A 21 3.29 -0.92 -36.80
C ASP A 21 3.46 -2.40 -37.15
N PRO A 22 3.30 -2.79 -38.44
CA PRO A 22 3.49 -4.16 -38.90
C PRO A 22 4.94 -4.63 -38.90
N ASN A 23 5.92 -3.72 -38.77
CA ASN A 23 7.34 -4.00 -38.90
C ASN A 23 8.12 -3.76 -37.59
N ALA A 24 7.45 -3.44 -36.50
CA ALA A 24 8.06 -3.16 -35.20
C ALA A 24 9.13 -4.21 -34.82
N LEU A 25 10.37 -3.73 -34.66
CA LEU A 25 11.55 -4.58 -34.44
C LEU A 25 11.41 -5.45 -33.20
N GLU A 26 10.74 -4.95 -32.16
CA GLU A 26 10.66 -5.61 -30.87
C GLU A 26 9.72 -6.82 -30.89
N GLN A 27 8.79 -6.92 -31.86
CA GLN A 27 7.97 -8.13 -32.02
C GLN A 27 8.80 -9.34 -32.44
N ARG A 28 9.98 -9.10 -33.03
CA ARG A 28 10.90 -10.17 -33.39
C ARG A 28 11.40 -10.94 -32.17
N TRP A 29 11.47 -10.32 -30.99
CA TRP A 29 11.85 -11.02 -29.76
C TRP A 29 10.93 -12.21 -29.49
N LEU A 30 9.61 -12.02 -29.66
CA LEU A 30 8.64 -13.09 -29.54
C LEU A 30 8.82 -14.17 -30.62
N PHE A 31 9.01 -13.75 -31.87
CA PHE A 31 9.14 -14.69 -33.00
C PHE A 31 10.41 -15.54 -32.91
N GLU A 32 11.52 -14.92 -32.49
CA GLU A 32 12.79 -15.58 -32.25
C GLU A 32 12.67 -16.56 -31.06
N ALA A 33 12.06 -16.15 -29.96
CA ALA A 33 11.84 -17.03 -28.80
C ALA A 33 10.95 -18.24 -29.14
N ILE A 34 9.87 -18.05 -29.89
CA ILE A 34 9.01 -19.15 -30.36
C ILE A 34 9.81 -20.15 -31.19
N THR A 35 10.57 -19.66 -32.18
CA THR A 35 11.27 -20.48 -33.17
C THR A 35 12.49 -21.17 -32.60
N GLU A 36 13.28 -20.46 -31.80
CA GLU A 36 14.57 -20.94 -31.32
C GLU A 36 14.48 -21.63 -29.95
N SER A 37 13.46 -21.34 -29.13
CA SER A 37 13.35 -21.90 -27.77
C SER A 37 12.05 -22.68 -27.54
N TYR A 38 10.88 -22.06 -27.68
CA TYR A 38 9.63 -22.68 -27.20
C TYR A 38 9.24 -23.93 -28.01
N ILE A 39 9.27 -23.86 -29.34
CA ILE A 39 8.98 -25.03 -30.18
C ILE A 39 10.06 -26.12 -30.02
N PRO A 40 11.37 -25.82 -30.07
CA PRO A 40 12.40 -26.82 -29.80
C PRO A 40 12.25 -27.52 -28.44
N LEU A 41 11.90 -26.79 -27.39
CA LEU A 41 11.65 -27.38 -26.07
C LEU A 41 10.40 -28.26 -26.06
N LEU A 42 9.31 -27.84 -26.70
CA LEU A 42 8.13 -28.70 -26.88
C LEU A 42 8.49 -30.00 -27.60
N ASN A 43 9.27 -29.92 -28.68
CA ASN A 43 9.70 -31.10 -29.43
C ASN A 43 10.55 -32.04 -28.57
N VAL A 44 11.48 -31.49 -27.77
CA VAL A 44 12.28 -32.29 -26.83
C VAL A 44 11.41 -32.95 -25.78
N PHE A 45 10.50 -32.22 -25.12
CA PHE A 45 9.67 -32.77 -24.04
C PHE A 45 8.67 -33.81 -24.53
N HIS A 46 8.01 -33.57 -25.67
CA HIS A 46 7.12 -34.57 -26.27
C HIS A 46 7.91 -35.80 -26.76
N GLY A 47 9.09 -35.61 -27.34
CA GLY A 47 9.95 -36.73 -27.74
C GLY A 47 10.45 -37.57 -26.55
N LEU A 48 10.84 -36.92 -25.44
CA LEU A 48 11.20 -37.62 -24.20
C LEU A 48 10.02 -38.43 -23.64
N ARG A 49 8.80 -37.86 -23.68
CA ARG A 49 7.58 -38.55 -23.27
C ARG A 49 7.29 -39.77 -24.16
N GLU A 50 7.36 -39.60 -25.47
CA GLU A 50 7.14 -40.66 -26.46
C GLU A 50 8.13 -41.82 -26.28
N ASP A 51 9.37 -41.51 -25.90
CA ASP A 51 10.42 -42.47 -25.60
C ASP A 51 10.33 -43.08 -24.18
N GLY A 52 9.31 -42.72 -23.40
CA GLY A 52 9.11 -43.24 -22.03
C GLY A 52 10.15 -42.76 -21.01
N VAL A 53 10.87 -41.66 -21.28
CA VAL A 53 11.88 -41.10 -20.39
C VAL A 53 11.20 -40.34 -19.25
N ALA A 54 11.50 -40.71 -18.01
CA ALA A 54 10.95 -40.00 -16.86
C ALA A 54 11.69 -38.67 -16.61
N PHE A 55 10.99 -37.56 -16.75
CA PHE A 55 11.45 -36.21 -16.40
C PHE A 55 10.31 -35.41 -15.77
N ARG A 56 10.68 -34.41 -14.97
CA ARG A 56 9.73 -33.49 -14.34
C ARG A 56 10.37 -32.12 -14.06
N PHE A 57 9.84 -31.06 -14.67
CA PHE A 57 10.32 -29.68 -14.51
C PHE A 57 9.22 -28.75 -13.99
N ALA A 58 9.60 -27.62 -13.38
CA ALA A 58 8.71 -26.48 -13.21
C ALA A 58 8.97 -25.45 -14.32
N MET A 59 7.91 -24.85 -14.86
CA MET A 59 8.03 -23.84 -15.92
C MET A 59 7.05 -22.71 -15.64
N SER A 60 7.56 -21.49 -15.47
CA SER A 60 6.70 -20.31 -15.38
C SER A 60 6.44 -19.78 -16.78
N ILE A 61 5.19 -19.58 -17.15
CA ILE A 61 4.85 -18.79 -18.34
C ILE A 61 4.22 -17.52 -17.81
N THR A 62 4.80 -16.36 -18.13
CA THR A 62 4.28 -15.10 -17.58
C THR A 62 2.98 -14.68 -18.25
N PRO A 63 2.05 -14.01 -17.54
CA PRO A 63 0.79 -13.56 -18.12
C PRO A 63 0.92 -12.72 -19.41
N PRO A 64 1.88 -11.77 -19.55
CA PRO A 64 2.04 -11.03 -20.80
C PRO A 64 2.38 -11.93 -21.99
N LEU A 65 3.19 -12.97 -21.74
CA LEU A 65 3.56 -13.93 -22.76
C LEU A 65 2.38 -14.84 -23.14
N MET A 66 1.55 -15.27 -22.17
CA MET A 66 0.35 -16.05 -22.47
C MET A 66 -0.61 -15.29 -23.39
N GLU A 67 -0.85 -14.01 -23.07
CA GLU A 67 -1.70 -13.12 -23.86
C GLU A 67 -1.13 -12.94 -25.28
N MET A 68 0.17 -12.74 -25.42
CA MET A 68 0.81 -12.60 -26.74
C MET A 68 0.80 -13.90 -27.57
N LEU A 69 1.02 -15.07 -26.95
CA LEU A 69 1.02 -16.36 -27.65
C LEU A 69 -0.36 -16.75 -28.21
N ARG A 70 -1.44 -16.22 -27.62
CA ARG A 70 -2.81 -16.43 -28.09
C ARG A 70 -3.38 -15.24 -28.88
N ASP A 71 -2.64 -14.16 -29.08
CA ASP A 71 -3.11 -13.01 -29.84
C ASP A 71 -3.14 -13.31 -31.35
N PRO A 72 -4.31 -13.26 -32.02
CA PRO A 72 -4.42 -13.63 -33.43
C PRO A 72 -3.59 -12.75 -34.38
N LEU A 73 -3.37 -11.49 -34.03
CA LEU A 73 -2.55 -10.59 -34.84
C LEU A 73 -1.08 -11.03 -34.80
N LEU A 74 -0.55 -11.32 -33.61
CA LEU A 74 0.83 -11.80 -33.45
C LEU A 74 1.03 -13.18 -34.06
N GLN A 75 0.07 -14.10 -33.94
CA GLN A 75 0.12 -15.42 -34.60
C GLN A 75 0.21 -15.29 -36.13
N ALA A 76 -0.62 -14.44 -36.74
CA ALA A 76 -0.59 -14.20 -38.18
C ALA A 76 0.73 -13.57 -38.65
N ARG A 77 1.30 -12.65 -37.85
CA ARG A 77 2.61 -12.03 -38.13
C ARG A 77 3.75 -13.03 -37.98
N TYR A 78 3.70 -13.90 -36.98
CA TYR A 78 4.66 -14.97 -36.78
C TYR A 78 4.70 -15.93 -37.98
N ILE A 79 3.54 -16.36 -38.49
CA ILE A 79 3.46 -17.22 -39.69
C ILE A 79 4.13 -16.55 -40.89
N ARG A 80 3.86 -15.25 -41.11
CA ARG A 80 4.49 -14.48 -42.20
C ARG A 80 6.00 -14.38 -42.04
N HIS A 81 6.46 -14.14 -40.81
CA HIS A 81 7.88 -14.09 -40.47
C HIS A 81 8.55 -15.45 -40.76
N LEU A 82 7.94 -16.54 -40.31
CA LEU A 82 8.44 -17.89 -40.49
C LEU A 82 8.47 -18.32 -41.97
N ASP A 83 7.41 -18.03 -42.72
CA ASP A 83 7.37 -18.26 -44.18
C ASP A 83 8.48 -17.47 -44.90
N ASN A 84 8.79 -16.26 -44.43
CA ASN A 84 9.89 -15.48 -44.97
C ASN A 84 11.27 -16.09 -44.68
N LEU A 85 11.48 -16.62 -43.46
CA LEU A 85 12.70 -17.32 -43.12
C LEU A 85 12.86 -18.64 -43.88
N ILE A 86 11.77 -19.38 -44.11
CA ILE A 86 11.80 -20.60 -44.93
C ILE A 86 12.24 -20.27 -46.36
N ARG A 87 11.68 -19.22 -46.98
CA ARG A 87 12.14 -18.76 -48.31
C ARG A 87 13.61 -18.36 -48.33
N LEU A 88 14.09 -17.68 -47.29
CA LEU A 88 15.50 -17.33 -47.16
C LEU A 88 16.37 -18.59 -47.03
N ALA A 89 15.98 -19.55 -46.20
CA ALA A 89 16.69 -20.81 -46.04
C ALA A 89 16.73 -21.64 -47.34
N GLU A 90 15.64 -21.66 -48.13
CA GLU A 90 15.63 -22.28 -49.46
C GLU A 90 16.62 -21.61 -50.41
N LYS A 91 16.69 -20.27 -50.43
CA LYS A 91 17.68 -19.50 -51.21
C LYS A 91 19.11 -19.81 -50.76
N GLU A 92 19.34 -19.94 -49.45
CA GLU A 92 20.66 -20.25 -48.89
C GLU A 92 21.15 -21.66 -49.26
N VAL A 93 20.27 -22.67 -49.23
CA VAL A 93 20.62 -24.04 -49.67
C VAL A 93 21.11 -24.05 -51.12
N VAL A 94 20.49 -23.26 -51.99
CA VAL A 94 20.93 -23.11 -53.39
C VAL A 94 22.23 -22.32 -53.49
N ARG A 95 22.34 -21.19 -52.78
CA ARG A 95 23.55 -20.33 -52.81
C ARG A 95 24.80 -21.10 -52.38
N LEU A 96 24.65 -21.97 -51.38
CA LEU A 96 25.74 -22.73 -50.77
C LEU A 96 25.98 -24.10 -51.42
N GLU A 97 25.42 -24.36 -52.61
CA GLU A 97 25.50 -25.66 -53.30
C GLU A 97 26.93 -26.24 -53.36
N PHE A 98 27.92 -25.37 -53.60
CA PHE A 98 29.34 -25.72 -53.74
C PHE A 98 30.16 -25.53 -52.45
N GLU A 99 29.51 -25.25 -51.32
CA GLU A 99 30.12 -25.09 -50.00
C GLU A 99 29.55 -26.15 -49.02
N PRO A 100 30.03 -27.41 -49.08
CA PRO A 100 29.37 -28.55 -48.43
C PRO A 100 29.13 -28.37 -46.92
N HIS A 101 30.09 -27.74 -46.24
CA HIS A 101 30.03 -27.49 -44.80
C HIS A 101 28.90 -26.53 -44.44
N PHE A 102 28.79 -25.41 -45.17
CA PHE A 102 27.73 -24.42 -44.95
C PHE A 102 26.37 -24.90 -45.45
N ARG A 103 26.33 -25.63 -46.56
CA ARG A 103 25.11 -26.24 -47.09
C ARG A 103 24.42 -27.15 -46.08
N THR A 104 25.19 -27.98 -45.37
CA THR A 104 24.66 -28.89 -44.34
C THR A 104 23.92 -28.11 -43.25
N VAL A 105 24.47 -26.96 -42.84
CA VAL A 105 23.84 -26.08 -41.85
C VAL A 105 22.61 -25.37 -42.43
N ALA A 106 22.63 -24.99 -43.71
CA ALA A 106 21.47 -24.38 -44.39
C ALA A 106 20.30 -25.38 -44.50
N GLU A 107 20.60 -26.65 -44.83
CA GLU A 107 19.61 -27.73 -44.87
C GLU A 107 19.04 -28.03 -43.48
N MET A 108 19.88 -27.99 -42.43
CA MET A 108 19.42 -28.07 -41.03
C MET A 108 18.44 -26.95 -40.70
N TYR A 109 18.75 -25.68 -41.03
CA TYR A 109 17.85 -24.56 -40.78
C TYR A 109 16.53 -24.71 -41.55
N LEU A 110 16.59 -25.07 -42.82
CA LEU A 110 15.38 -25.27 -43.64
C LEU A 110 14.48 -26.35 -43.03
N TRP A 111 15.05 -27.47 -42.58
CA TRP A 111 14.31 -28.52 -41.90
C TRP A 111 13.69 -28.00 -40.58
N LYS A 112 14.48 -27.36 -39.72
CA LYS A 112 13.99 -26.83 -38.43
C LYS A 112 12.89 -25.78 -38.58
N LEU A 113 13.00 -24.89 -39.58
CA LEU A 113 11.99 -23.86 -39.84
C LEU A 113 10.68 -24.48 -40.39
N ARG A 114 10.78 -25.48 -41.27
CA ARG A 114 9.61 -26.23 -41.74
C ARG A 114 8.95 -27.01 -40.62
N GLU A 115 9.74 -27.61 -39.73
CA GLU A 115 9.24 -28.29 -38.54
C GLU A 115 8.55 -27.30 -37.59
N ALA A 116 9.16 -26.14 -37.32
CA ALA A 116 8.54 -25.11 -36.51
C ALA A 116 7.19 -24.66 -37.09
N ARG A 117 7.12 -24.53 -38.42
CA ARG A 117 5.87 -24.19 -39.11
C ARG A 117 4.84 -25.31 -38.99
N HIS A 118 5.25 -26.57 -39.12
CA HIS A 118 4.36 -27.72 -38.94
C HIS A 118 3.81 -27.80 -37.51
N VAL A 119 4.68 -27.68 -36.50
CA VAL A 119 4.29 -27.68 -35.09
C VAL A 119 3.32 -26.55 -34.78
N PHE A 120 3.63 -25.34 -35.25
CA PHE A 120 2.79 -24.17 -34.99
C PHE A 120 1.45 -24.23 -35.73
N CYS A 121 1.46 -24.40 -37.06
CA CYS A 121 0.26 -24.30 -37.89
C CYS A 121 -0.60 -25.57 -37.88
N GLU A 122 0.03 -26.75 -37.93
CA GLU A 122 -0.69 -28.02 -38.11
C GLU A 122 -0.95 -28.72 -36.78
N ARG A 123 0.08 -28.88 -35.92
CA ARG A 123 -0.04 -29.64 -34.67
C ARG A 123 -0.84 -28.88 -33.59
N TYR A 124 -0.55 -27.60 -33.40
CA TYR A 124 -1.17 -26.79 -32.34
C TYR A 124 -2.09 -25.67 -32.85
N GLN A 125 -2.20 -25.48 -34.17
CA GLN A 125 -3.10 -24.48 -34.78
C GLN A 125 -2.97 -23.08 -34.18
N GLY A 126 -1.73 -22.67 -33.87
CA GLY A 126 -1.39 -21.39 -33.25
C GLY A 126 -1.37 -21.38 -31.71
N ASP A 127 -1.98 -22.34 -31.01
CA ASP A 127 -2.04 -22.34 -29.53
C ASP A 127 -0.94 -23.20 -28.90
N LEU A 128 0.29 -22.69 -28.88
CA LEU A 128 1.44 -23.39 -28.27
C LEU A 128 1.27 -23.69 -26.78
N LEU A 129 0.43 -22.93 -26.07
CA LEU A 129 0.14 -23.18 -24.64
C LEU A 129 -0.51 -24.55 -24.42
N GLN A 130 -1.27 -25.07 -25.40
CA GLN A 130 -1.80 -26.43 -25.34
C GLN A 130 -0.69 -27.48 -25.30
N GLY A 131 0.41 -27.25 -26.01
CA GLY A 131 1.55 -28.16 -26.01
C GLY A 131 2.16 -28.33 -24.63
N PHE A 132 2.28 -27.24 -23.87
CA PHE A 132 2.76 -27.25 -22.49
C PHE A 132 1.73 -27.84 -21.52
N LEU A 133 0.45 -27.48 -21.66
CA LEU A 133 -0.64 -28.02 -20.84
C LEU A 133 -0.78 -29.54 -21.00
N GLN A 134 -0.56 -30.09 -22.20
CA GLN A 134 -0.53 -31.53 -22.44
C GLN A 134 0.59 -32.23 -21.66
N LEU A 135 1.75 -31.60 -21.51
CA LEU A 135 2.87 -32.14 -20.73
C LEU A 135 2.63 -32.05 -19.23
N GLU A 136 1.97 -30.99 -18.76
CA GLU A 136 1.54 -30.86 -17.37
C GLU A 136 0.52 -31.93 -16.99
N LYS A 137 -0.52 -32.13 -17.82
CA LYS A 137 -1.52 -33.19 -17.64
C LYS A 137 -0.91 -34.59 -17.64
N ALA A 138 0.18 -34.78 -18.37
CA ALA A 138 0.95 -36.03 -18.38
C ALA A 138 1.91 -36.17 -17.18
N GLY A 139 2.00 -35.18 -16.30
CA GLY A 139 2.85 -35.20 -15.10
C GLY A 139 4.31 -34.83 -15.34
N HIS A 140 4.67 -34.33 -16.53
CA HIS A 140 6.04 -34.00 -16.91
C HIS A 140 6.41 -32.54 -16.66
N LEU A 141 5.44 -31.63 -16.67
CA LEU A 141 5.64 -30.24 -16.28
C LEU A 141 4.77 -29.91 -15.06
N GLU A 142 5.20 -28.91 -14.30
CA GLU A 142 4.37 -28.11 -13.42
C GLU A 142 4.41 -26.68 -13.96
N LEU A 143 3.29 -26.19 -14.48
CA LEU A 143 3.19 -24.83 -14.96
C LEU A 143 2.88 -23.90 -13.79
N ILE A 144 3.64 -22.82 -13.66
CA ILE A 144 3.43 -21.81 -12.63
C ILE A 144 3.21 -20.42 -13.26
N THR A 145 2.64 -19.49 -12.49
CA THR A 145 2.38 -18.12 -12.95
C THR A 145 3.47 -17.13 -12.50
N SER A 146 3.27 -15.85 -12.80
CA SER A 146 4.03 -14.71 -12.27
C SER A 146 3.07 -13.54 -12.02
N ALA A 147 3.60 -12.38 -11.63
CA ALA A 147 2.84 -11.13 -11.57
C ALA A 147 2.29 -10.75 -12.96
N ALA A 148 1.14 -10.08 -13.01
CA ALA A 148 0.40 -9.77 -14.23
C ALA A 148 1.27 -9.14 -15.33
N THR A 149 2.10 -8.16 -15.01
CA THR A 149 3.01 -7.55 -16.00
C THR A 149 4.47 -7.71 -15.62
N HIS A 150 4.79 -8.74 -14.85
CA HIS A 150 6.15 -8.95 -14.33
C HIS A 150 6.69 -7.71 -13.59
N ALA A 151 5.83 -7.01 -12.84
CA ALA A 151 6.20 -5.82 -12.10
C ALA A 151 7.19 -6.14 -10.97
N TYR A 152 8.19 -5.29 -10.75
CA TYR A 152 9.13 -5.48 -9.65
C TYR A 152 8.47 -5.13 -8.30
N LEU A 153 7.83 -6.14 -7.71
CA LEU A 153 6.93 -6.02 -6.55
C LEU A 153 7.54 -5.30 -5.34
N PRO A 154 8.84 -5.45 -4.99
CA PRO A 154 9.42 -4.77 -3.83
C PRO A 154 9.36 -3.23 -3.88
N LEU A 155 9.23 -2.63 -5.08
CA LEU A 155 9.25 -1.18 -5.26
C LEU A 155 7.88 -0.56 -5.56
N LEU A 156 6.83 -1.37 -5.62
CA LEU A 156 5.46 -0.86 -5.66
C LEU A 156 5.12 -0.27 -4.30
N ARG A 157 4.45 0.89 -4.29
CA ARG A 157 4.26 1.67 -3.06
C ARG A 157 3.08 1.20 -2.22
N SER A 158 2.02 0.75 -2.86
CA SER A 158 0.79 0.29 -2.20
C SER A 158 0.69 -1.23 -2.19
N GLU A 159 0.20 -1.80 -1.08
CA GLU A 159 -0.09 -3.23 -1.01
C GLU A 159 -1.21 -3.61 -1.98
N GLU A 160 -2.12 -2.68 -2.29
CA GLU A 160 -3.16 -2.82 -3.30
C GLU A 160 -2.56 -3.03 -4.69
N ALA A 161 -1.54 -2.25 -5.08
CA ALA A 161 -0.87 -2.44 -6.37
C ALA A 161 -0.19 -3.82 -6.46
N VAL A 162 0.47 -4.26 -5.38
CA VAL A 162 1.10 -5.59 -5.29
C VAL A 162 0.03 -6.69 -5.40
N ARG A 163 -1.03 -6.61 -4.59
CA ARG A 163 -2.15 -7.56 -4.60
C ARG A 163 -2.79 -7.68 -5.97
N ASN A 164 -2.98 -6.56 -6.67
CA ASN A 164 -3.55 -6.55 -8.01
C ASN A 164 -2.66 -7.21 -9.06
N GLN A 165 -1.35 -7.01 -8.98
CA GLN A 165 -0.38 -7.71 -9.82
C GLN A 165 -0.43 -9.23 -9.62
N ILE A 166 -0.51 -9.70 -8.37
CA ILE A 166 -0.61 -11.13 -8.07
C ILE A 166 -1.97 -11.70 -8.50
N ARG A 167 -3.08 -11.09 -8.07
CA ARG A 167 -4.43 -11.55 -8.37
C ARG A 167 -4.70 -11.65 -9.86
N LEU A 168 -4.33 -10.62 -10.63
CA LEU A 168 -4.53 -10.65 -12.07
C LEU A 168 -3.60 -11.67 -12.75
N GLY A 169 -2.37 -11.86 -12.25
CA GLY A 169 -1.48 -12.90 -12.75
C GLY A 169 -1.99 -14.33 -12.51
N VAL A 170 -2.61 -14.57 -11.36
CA VAL A 170 -3.31 -15.83 -11.04
C VAL A 170 -4.55 -16.00 -11.93
N ARG A 171 -5.37 -14.95 -12.09
CA ARG A 171 -6.54 -14.98 -12.97
C ARG A 171 -6.15 -15.27 -14.42
N ALA A 172 -5.12 -14.61 -14.93
CA ALA A 172 -4.64 -14.85 -16.29
C ALA A 172 -4.20 -16.31 -16.49
N TYR A 173 -3.46 -16.87 -15.53
CA TYR A 173 -3.13 -18.30 -15.57
C TYR A 173 -4.38 -19.18 -15.63
N GLN A 174 -5.40 -18.91 -14.79
CA GLN A 174 -6.64 -19.67 -14.78
C GLN A 174 -7.41 -19.58 -16.11
N GLU A 175 -7.49 -18.39 -16.70
CA GLU A 175 -8.13 -18.17 -18.00
C GLU A 175 -7.41 -18.98 -19.10
N HIS A 176 -6.08 -19.11 -19.02
CA HIS A 176 -5.30 -19.80 -20.04
C HIS A 176 -5.24 -21.34 -19.88
N PHE A 177 -5.17 -21.85 -18.64
CA PHE A 177 -4.95 -23.27 -18.33
C PHE A 177 -6.14 -23.97 -17.65
N GLY A 178 -7.10 -23.22 -17.12
CA GLY A 178 -8.35 -23.75 -16.55
C GLY A 178 -8.24 -24.27 -15.11
N HIS A 179 -7.16 -24.01 -14.39
CA HIS A 179 -7.00 -24.36 -12.97
C HIS A 179 -6.12 -23.36 -12.21
N GLN A 180 -6.09 -23.47 -10.88
CA GLN A 180 -5.26 -22.65 -9.99
C GLN A 180 -3.77 -22.98 -10.20
N PRO A 181 -2.87 -21.98 -10.30
CA PRO A 181 -1.44 -22.22 -10.20
C PRO A 181 -1.06 -22.56 -8.75
N ARG A 182 -0.19 -23.55 -8.54
CA ARG A 182 0.30 -23.90 -7.19
C ARG A 182 1.51 -23.08 -6.77
N GLY A 183 2.34 -22.68 -7.73
CA GLY A 183 3.53 -21.87 -7.50
C GLY A 183 3.48 -20.55 -8.24
N ILE A 184 4.38 -19.65 -7.84
CA ILE A 184 4.61 -18.38 -8.53
C ILE A 184 6.10 -18.13 -8.71
N TRP A 185 6.48 -17.67 -9.90
CA TRP A 185 7.75 -17.02 -10.12
C TRP A 185 7.59 -15.54 -9.79
N LEU A 186 8.17 -15.10 -8.67
CA LEU A 186 8.22 -13.67 -8.36
C LEU A 186 9.08 -12.97 -9.41
N PRO A 187 8.62 -11.85 -10.00
CA PRO A 187 9.43 -11.10 -10.94
C PRO A 187 10.82 -10.84 -10.37
N GLU A 188 11.82 -11.35 -11.06
CA GLU A 188 13.23 -11.20 -10.68
C GLU A 188 13.63 -11.84 -9.35
N CYS A 189 12.85 -12.83 -8.89
CA CYS A 189 12.91 -13.32 -7.51
C CYS A 189 12.84 -12.19 -6.48
N GLY A 190 12.22 -11.06 -6.85
CA GLY A 190 12.09 -9.85 -6.04
C GLY A 190 11.14 -10.08 -4.88
N TYR A 191 11.68 -10.19 -3.68
CA TYR A 191 10.94 -10.44 -2.45
C TYR A 191 11.20 -9.33 -1.43
N ARG A 192 10.16 -8.95 -0.68
CA ARG A 192 10.25 -8.17 0.55
C ARG A 192 9.36 -8.78 1.63
N PRO A 193 9.66 -8.58 2.93
CA PRO A 193 8.79 -9.00 4.01
C PRO A 193 7.34 -8.51 3.83
N GLY A 194 6.37 -9.36 4.15
CA GLY A 194 4.93 -9.11 3.99
C GLY A 194 4.36 -9.53 2.63
N LEU A 195 5.20 -9.76 1.62
CA LEU A 195 4.73 -10.22 0.31
C LEU A 195 4.07 -11.62 0.41
N ASP A 196 4.59 -12.48 1.28
CA ASP A 196 4.07 -13.82 1.51
C ASP A 196 2.61 -13.83 1.99
N GLU A 197 2.18 -12.86 2.80
CA GLU A 197 0.78 -12.71 3.20
C GLU A 197 -0.13 -12.49 1.97
N ILE A 198 0.30 -11.66 1.03
CA ILE A 198 -0.45 -11.38 -0.21
C ILE A 198 -0.47 -12.60 -1.13
N LEU A 199 0.63 -13.35 -1.21
CA LEU A 199 0.66 -14.60 -1.98
C LEU A 199 -0.30 -15.64 -1.37
N ALA A 200 -0.40 -15.69 -0.03
CA ALA A 200 -1.32 -16.59 0.67
C ALA A 200 -2.79 -16.26 0.39
N GLU A 201 -3.15 -14.97 0.27
CA GLU A 201 -4.51 -14.52 -0.07
C GLU A 201 -5.00 -15.14 -1.40
N GLU A 202 -4.10 -15.45 -2.33
CA GLU A 202 -4.41 -16.04 -3.65
C GLU A 202 -4.15 -17.56 -3.71
N ASN A 203 -4.06 -18.24 -2.56
CA ASN A 203 -3.88 -19.70 -2.42
C ASN A 203 -2.62 -20.27 -3.12
N LEU A 204 -1.55 -19.47 -3.24
CA LEU A 204 -0.26 -19.94 -3.74
C LEU A 204 0.47 -20.73 -2.65
N GLN A 205 1.21 -21.77 -3.05
CA GLN A 205 1.86 -22.70 -2.10
C GLN A 205 3.37 -22.49 -2.01
N TYR A 206 4.01 -22.02 -3.09
CA TYR A 206 5.44 -21.77 -3.09
C TYR A 206 5.90 -20.69 -4.06
N PHE A 207 7.10 -20.17 -3.81
CA PHE A 207 7.82 -19.27 -4.70
C PHE A 207 9.34 -19.53 -4.67
N LEU A 208 10.04 -18.89 -5.60
CA LEU A 208 11.49 -18.98 -5.74
C LEU A 208 12.16 -17.68 -5.24
N VAL A 209 13.32 -17.80 -4.60
CA VAL A 209 14.13 -16.69 -4.10
C VAL A 209 15.61 -16.89 -4.44
N ASP A 210 16.39 -15.80 -4.42
CA ASP A 210 17.84 -15.94 -4.54
C ASP A 210 18.45 -16.65 -3.32
N SER A 211 19.63 -17.24 -3.52
CA SER A 211 20.36 -17.95 -2.48
C SER A 211 20.53 -17.15 -1.20
N HIS A 212 20.83 -15.85 -1.29
CA HIS A 212 21.12 -15.04 -0.09
C HIS A 212 19.87 -14.80 0.78
N ALA A 213 18.66 -14.86 0.21
CA ALA A 213 17.42 -14.77 0.97
C ALA A 213 17.33 -15.89 2.00
N ILE A 214 17.63 -17.12 1.58
CA ILE A 214 17.65 -18.30 2.47
C ILE A 214 18.83 -18.24 3.44
N MET A 215 20.02 -17.85 2.96
CA MET A 215 21.23 -17.83 3.78
C MET A 215 21.20 -16.75 4.88
N HIS A 216 20.39 -15.71 4.71
CA HIS A 216 20.23 -14.59 5.64
C HIS A 216 18.84 -14.56 6.31
N ALA A 217 18.07 -15.64 6.21
CA ALA A 217 16.80 -15.78 6.90
C ALA A 217 17.00 -15.83 8.43
N ASP A 218 15.95 -15.48 9.18
CA ASP A 218 15.93 -15.54 10.65
C ASP A 218 14.82 -16.50 11.14
N PRO A 219 15.14 -17.60 11.83
CA PRO A 219 16.49 -18.12 12.06
C PRO A 219 17.12 -18.69 10.78
N ALA A 220 18.45 -18.67 10.70
CA ALA A 220 19.17 -19.20 9.55
C ALA A 220 18.97 -20.74 9.41
N PRO A 221 18.49 -21.24 8.27
CA PRO A 221 18.19 -22.65 8.09
C PRO A 221 19.46 -23.51 7.98
N ALA A 222 19.52 -24.60 8.73
CA ALA A 222 20.71 -25.47 8.83
C ALA A 222 21.11 -26.11 7.47
N GLN A 223 20.13 -26.37 6.60
CA GLN A 223 20.33 -26.97 5.29
C GLN A 223 20.64 -25.94 4.19
N GLY A 224 20.64 -24.64 4.50
CA GLY A 224 20.79 -23.56 3.53
C GLY A 224 19.76 -23.69 2.40
N VAL A 225 20.18 -23.46 1.15
CA VAL A 225 19.32 -23.52 -0.05
C VAL A 225 18.91 -24.94 -0.47
N TYR A 226 19.38 -25.98 0.22
CA TYR A 226 19.23 -27.38 -0.21
C TYR A 226 18.01 -28.09 0.40
N ALA A 227 17.14 -27.33 1.07
CA ALA A 227 15.81 -27.70 1.52
C ALA A 227 14.93 -26.42 1.46
N PRO A 228 13.61 -26.55 1.27
CA PRO A 228 12.74 -25.39 1.35
C PRO A 228 12.66 -24.87 2.79
N VAL A 229 12.32 -23.60 2.91
CA VAL A 229 11.88 -22.98 4.17
C VAL A 229 10.41 -22.60 4.05
N ARG A 230 9.75 -22.37 5.19
CA ARG A 230 8.36 -21.92 5.24
C ARG A 230 8.30 -20.49 5.77
N THR A 231 7.51 -19.62 5.16
CA THR A 231 7.28 -18.28 5.70
C THR A 231 6.24 -18.31 6.83
N PRO A 232 6.11 -17.25 7.65
CA PRO A 232 5.05 -17.18 8.67
C PRO A 232 3.64 -17.31 8.10
N ALA A 233 3.41 -16.82 6.86
CA ALA A 233 2.14 -16.99 6.14
C ALA A 233 1.90 -18.42 5.60
N GLY A 234 2.87 -19.33 5.76
CA GLY A 234 2.73 -20.76 5.44
C GLY A 234 3.22 -21.18 4.06
N LEU A 235 3.69 -20.26 3.20
CA LEU A 235 4.23 -20.58 1.88
C LEU A 235 5.63 -21.19 1.97
N LEU A 236 5.96 -22.04 1.00
CA LEU A 236 7.32 -22.57 0.83
C LEU A 236 8.17 -21.64 -0.03
N ALA A 237 9.39 -21.36 0.40
CA ALA A 237 10.39 -20.65 -0.39
C ALA A 237 11.56 -21.58 -0.73
N PHE A 238 11.92 -21.63 -2.01
CA PHE A 238 13.04 -22.41 -2.51
C PHE A 238 14.16 -21.49 -2.99
N GLY A 239 15.36 -21.69 -2.46
CA GLY A 239 16.54 -20.89 -2.82
C GLY A 239 17.27 -21.42 -4.05
N ARG A 240 17.72 -20.51 -4.92
CA ARG A 240 18.60 -20.82 -6.05
C ARG A 240 19.91 -21.49 -5.59
N ASP A 241 20.33 -22.56 -6.25
CA ASP A 241 21.65 -23.16 -6.08
C ASP A 241 22.74 -22.43 -6.89
N LYS A 242 23.83 -22.03 -6.24
CA LYS A 242 24.93 -21.29 -6.89
C LYS A 242 25.80 -22.18 -7.77
N GLU A 243 25.97 -23.47 -7.42
CA GLU A 243 26.87 -24.37 -8.15
C GLU A 243 26.31 -24.72 -9.54
N SER A 244 25.02 -25.03 -9.62
CA SER A 244 24.31 -25.28 -10.89
C SER A 244 24.10 -24.01 -11.71
N ALA A 245 23.89 -22.85 -11.08
CA ALA A 245 23.85 -21.58 -11.79
C ALA A 245 25.19 -21.30 -12.48
N LYS A 246 26.31 -21.40 -11.76
CA LYS A 246 27.64 -21.10 -12.30
C LYS A 246 27.99 -21.92 -13.56
N GLN A 247 27.67 -23.21 -13.58
CA GLN A 247 27.99 -24.12 -14.68
C GLN A 247 27.23 -23.81 -15.98
N VAL A 248 26.05 -23.22 -15.89
CA VAL A 248 25.18 -22.97 -17.05
C VAL A 248 25.17 -21.50 -17.45
N TRP A 249 25.12 -20.57 -16.50
CA TRP A 249 24.97 -19.12 -16.74
C TRP A 249 26.28 -18.38 -17.00
N SER A 250 27.44 -18.94 -16.62
CA SER A 250 28.69 -18.19 -16.77
C SER A 250 29.11 -18.09 -18.24
N SER A 251 29.25 -16.87 -18.76
CA SER A 251 29.76 -16.64 -20.13
C SER A 251 31.24 -17.01 -20.33
N LYS A 252 32.00 -17.23 -19.24
CA LYS A 252 33.43 -17.61 -19.28
C LYS A 252 33.68 -19.08 -18.96
N GLU A 253 33.08 -19.54 -17.87
CA GLU A 253 33.24 -20.90 -17.31
C GLU A 253 32.04 -21.83 -17.56
N GLY A 254 30.96 -21.35 -18.17
CA GLY A 254 29.73 -22.10 -18.37
C GLY A 254 29.65 -22.77 -19.73
N TYR A 255 28.77 -23.78 -19.85
CA TYR A 255 28.62 -24.56 -21.08
C TYR A 255 28.35 -23.73 -22.34
N PRO A 256 27.50 -22.69 -22.35
CA PRO A 256 27.18 -21.95 -23.56
C PRO A 256 28.39 -21.31 -24.28
N GLY A 257 29.53 -21.13 -23.60
CA GLY A 257 30.74 -20.56 -24.16
C GLY A 257 31.65 -21.54 -24.92
N ASP A 258 31.26 -22.81 -25.08
CA ASP A 258 32.07 -23.82 -25.76
C ASP A 258 32.35 -23.45 -27.22
N TYR A 259 33.57 -23.73 -27.68
CA TYR A 259 34.02 -23.32 -29.00
C TYR A 259 33.33 -24.07 -30.13
N ASP A 260 32.73 -25.22 -29.86
CA ASP A 260 31.99 -26.00 -30.84
C ASP A 260 30.51 -25.57 -30.98
N TYR A 261 29.99 -24.73 -30.07
CA TYR A 261 28.62 -24.23 -30.11
C TYR A 261 28.41 -23.06 -31.10
N ARG A 262 27.16 -22.88 -31.53
CA ARG A 262 26.73 -21.84 -32.48
C ARG A 262 27.08 -20.45 -31.95
N GLU A 263 27.75 -19.64 -32.77
CA GLU A 263 28.03 -18.23 -32.48
C GLU A 263 26.75 -17.40 -32.60
N TYR A 264 26.34 -16.76 -31.50
CA TYR A 264 25.13 -15.96 -31.46
C TYR A 264 25.28 -14.64 -32.23
N TYR A 265 26.46 -14.02 -32.22
CA TYR A 265 26.63 -12.65 -32.74
C TYR A 265 26.97 -12.57 -34.23
N ARG A 266 27.01 -13.69 -34.96
CA ARG A 266 27.33 -13.72 -36.39
C ARG A 266 26.19 -14.31 -37.22
N ASP A 267 25.57 -13.47 -38.03
CA ASP A 267 24.34 -13.76 -38.76
C ASP A 267 24.42 -13.24 -40.20
N ILE A 268 23.81 -13.95 -41.15
CA ILE A 268 23.83 -13.55 -42.56
C ILE A 268 23.15 -12.21 -42.84
N GLY A 269 22.29 -11.74 -41.94
CA GLY A 269 21.73 -10.40 -41.96
C GLY A 269 22.78 -9.28 -41.95
N PHE A 270 23.97 -9.58 -41.43
CA PHE A 270 25.11 -8.67 -41.41
C PHE A 270 26.22 -9.08 -42.39
N ASP A 271 26.42 -10.38 -42.60
CA ASP A 271 27.53 -10.90 -43.43
C ASP A 271 27.28 -10.80 -44.95
N LEU A 272 26.03 -10.97 -45.42
CA LEU A 272 25.74 -11.04 -46.86
C LEU A 272 25.49 -9.67 -47.51
N ASP A 273 25.67 -9.62 -48.83
CA ASP A 273 25.42 -8.42 -49.63
C ASP A 273 23.99 -7.89 -49.47
N TRP A 274 23.88 -6.56 -49.46
CA TRP A 274 22.61 -5.87 -49.21
C TRP A 274 21.52 -6.31 -50.20
N ASP A 275 21.82 -6.34 -51.50
CA ASP A 275 20.85 -6.69 -52.53
C ASP A 275 20.27 -8.10 -52.39
N TYR A 276 21.04 -9.03 -51.81
CA TYR A 276 20.60 -10.39 -51.58
C TYR A 276 19.65 -10.50 -50.39
N ILE A 277 19.94 -9.77 -49.31
CA ILE A 277 19.27 -9.90 -48.01
C ILE A 277 18.14 -8.88 -47.79
N ARG A 278 18.08 -7.79 -48.57
CA ARG A 278 17.17 -6.65 -48.39
C ARG A 278 15.69 -7.04 -48.19
N GLU A 279 15.23 -8.10 -48.86
CA GLU A 279 13.83 -8.57 -48.80
C GLU A 279 13.52 -9.37 -47.53
N HIS A 280 14.55 -9.72 -46.75
CA HIS A 280 14.44 -10.56 -45.55
C HIS A 280 14.85 -9.84 -44.25
N VAL A 281 15.33 -8.60 -44.34
CA VAL A 281 15.63 -7.72 -43.20
C VAL A 281 14.54 -6.65 -43.04
N HIS A 282 14.75 -5.66 -42.17
CA HIS A 282 13.77 -4.62 -41.93
C HIS A 282 13.54 -3.75 -43.19
N PRO A 283 12.28 -3.40 -43.53
CA PRO A 283 11.96 -2.65 -44.75
C PRO A 283 12.60 -1.26 -44.82
N ASP A 284 12.90 -0.63 -43.68
CA ASP A 284 13.55 0.69 -43.62
C ASP A 284 15.06 0.65 -43.91
N GLY A 285 15.60 -0.48 -44.39
CA GLY A 285 17.02 -0.59 -44.70
C GLY A 285 17.89 -1.00 -43.51
N ILE A 286 17.29 -1.42 -42.40
CA ILE A 286 18.00 -1.76 -41.16
C ILE A 286 18.40 -3.25 -41.20
N ARG A 287 19.71 -3.52 -41.09
CA ARG A 287 20.22 -4.89 -40.94
C ARG A 287 19.88 -5.43 -39.55
N VAL A 288 19.38 -6.66 -39.52
CA VAL A 288 18.93 -7.37 -38.31
C VAL A 288 19.33 -8.83 -38.40
N ASN A 289 19.39 -9.51 -37.25
CA ASN A 289 19.60 -10.96 -37.24
C ASN A 289 18.44 -11.65 -37.97
N THR A 290 18.75 -12.56 -38.89
CA THR A 290 17.79 -13.40 -39.61
C THR A 290 17.51 -14.71 -38.87
N GLY A 291 18.39 -15.13 -37.97
CA GLY A 291 18.35 -16.43 -37.29
C GLY A 291 19.19 -17.51 -38.01
N LEU A 292 19.63 -17.25 -39.24
CA LEU A 292 20.51 -18.16 -39.99
C LEU A 292 21.97 -17.82 -39.70
N LYS A 293 22.52 -18.53 -38.71
CA LYS A 293 23.87 -18.32 -38.16
C LYS A 293 24.75 -19.53 -38.48
N TYR A 294 25.84 -19.31 -39.21
CA TYR A 294 26.63 -20.39 -39.83
C TYR A 294 27.97 -20.70 -39.16
N TYR A 295 28.30 -19.99 -38.09
CA TYR A 295 29.61 -20.05 -37.47
C TYR A 295 29.52 -20.54 -36.03
N ARG A 296 30.60 -21.14 -35.54
CA ARG A 296 30.76 -21.56 -34.14
C ARG A 296 31.60 -20.54 -33.36
N ILE A 297 31.53 -20.58 -32.04
CA ILE A 297 32.25 -19.65 -31.16
C ILE A 297 33.75 -19.66 -31.45
N THR A 298 34.35 -20.82 -31.75
CA THR A 298 35.76 -20.99 -32.20
C THR A 298 36.84 -20.64 -31.18
N GLY A 299 36.69 -19.53 -30.47
CA GLY A 299 37.60 -18.95 -29.51
C GLY A 299 37.22 -17.50 -29.21
N ASN A 300 38.05 -16.81 -28.42
CA ASN A 300 37.80 -15.43 -27.97
C ASN A 300 38.12 -14.35 -29.03
N GLY A 301 38.57 -14.75 -30.22
CA GLY A 301 38.96 -13.84 -31.31
C GLY A 301 37.82 -13.50 -32.28
N PRO A 302 38.04 -12.53 -33.19
CA PRO A 302 37.05 -12.17 -34.21
C PRO A 302 36.92 -13.23 -35.32
N HIS A 303 37.92 -14.09 -35.50
CA HIS A 303 37.87 -15.18 -36.45
C HIS A 303 36.92 -16.28 -35.94
N LYS A 304 35.93 -16.62 -36.76
CA LYS A 304 34.99 -17.71 -36.49
C LYS A 304 35.01 -18.73 -37.62
N GLU A 305 35.11 -19.99 -37.24
CA GLU A 305 35.05 -21.15 -38.11
C GLU A 305 33.61 -21.61 -38.33
N PRO A 306 33.34 -22.35 -39.40
CA PRO A 306 31.97 -22.74 -39.70
C PRO A 306 31.43 -23.79 -38.73
N TYR A 307 30.15 -23.66 -38.40
CA TYR A 307 29.44 -24.45 -37.40
C TYR A 307 29.27 -25.90 -37.84
N ASN A 308 29.48 -26.85 -36.92
CA ASN A 308 29.28 -28.27 -37.17
C ASN A 308 28.23 -28.83 -36.21
N PRO A 309 26.99 -29.11 -36.67
CA PRO A 309 25.92 -29.59 -35.82
C PRO A 309 26.24 -30.88 -35.07
N ALA A 310 27.03 -31.80 -35.67
CA ALA A 310 27.37 -33.07 -35.04
C ALA A 310 28.35 -32.89 -33.86
N TRP A 311 29.33 -32.00 -33.99
CA TRP A 311 30.26 -31.67 -32.90
C TRP A 311 29.52 -30.99 -31.75
N ALA A 312 28.64 -30.05 -32.08
CA ALA A 312 27.83 -29.34 -31.11
C ALA A 312 26.89 -30.30 -30.34
N ASP A 313 26.26 -31.26 -31.02
CA ASP A 313 25.41 -32.26 -30.38
C ASP A 313 26.21 -33.21 -29.45
N GLU A 314 27.39 -33.67 -29.88
CA GLU A 314 28.29 -34.48 -29.04
C GLU A 314 28.74 -33.71 -27.79
N ARG A 315 29.03 -32.41 -27.94
CA ARG A 315 29.37 -31.52 -26.82
C ARG A 315 28.21 -31.32 -25.86
N ALA A 316 26.99 -31.18 -26.37
CA ALA A 316 25.79 -31.09 -25.53
C ALA A 316 25.61 -32.36 -24.68
N ALA A 317 25.83 -33.54 -25.27
CA ALA A 317 25.80 -34.81 -24.55
C ALA A 317 26.91 -34.93 -23.48
N ALA A 318 28.13 -34.46 -23.79
CA ALA A 318 29.24 -34.43 -22.85
C ALA A 318 28.96 -33.47 -21.67
N HIS A 319 28.44 -32.27 -21.95
CA HIS A 319 28.06 -31.29 -20.93
C HIS A 319 26.91 -31.78 -20.05
N ALA A 320 25.91 -32.46 -20.62
CA ALA A 320 24.84 -33.10 -19.85
C ALA A 320 25.40 -34.16 -18.88
N SER A 321 26.40 -34.94 -19.33
CA SER A 321 27.07 -35.94 -18.49
C SER A 321 27.85 -35.27 -17.34
N HIS A 322 28.56 -34.19 -17.64
CA HIS A 322 29.32 -33.44 -16.65
C HIS A 322 28.40 -32.76 -15.62
N PHE A 323 27.28 -32.16 -16.05
CA PHE A 323 26.30 -31.58 -15.15
C PHE A 323 25.70 -32.65 -14.22
N LEU A 324 25.30 -33.81 -14.76
CA LEU A 324 24.80 -34.92 -13.96
C LEU A 324 25.82 -35.38 -12.92
N HIS A 325 27.08 -35.57 -13.32
CA HIS A 325 28.14 -36.00 -12.41
C HIS A 325 28.35 -34.98 -11.28
N ALA A 326 28.42 -33.69 -11.61
CA ALA A 326 28.55 -32.63 -10.61
C ALA A 326 27.37 -32.59 -9.63
N ARG A 327 26.13 -32.79 -10.10
CA ARG A 327 24.95 -32.88 -9.23
C ARG A 327 24.96 -34.13 -8.36
N LEU A 328 25.47 -35.26 -8.86
CA LEU A 328 25.62 -36.49 -8.07
C LEU A 328 26.61 -36.30 -6.93
N GLU A 329 27.78 -35.72 -7.21
CA GLU A 329 28.79 -35.41 -6.20
C GLU A 329 28.27 -34.40 -5.18
N GLN A 330 27.60 -33.34 -5.64
CA GLN A 330 26.99 -32.34 -4.77
C GLN A 330 25.95 -32.97 -3.84
N ALA A 331 25.07 -33.83 -4.37
CA ALA A 331 24.05 -34.50 -3.59
C ALA A 331 24.64 -35.51 -2.59
N ASP A 332 25.64 -36.30 -2.98
CA ASP A 332 26.32 -37.24 -2.08
C ASP A 332 26.98 -36.47 -0.91
N ARG A 333 27.71 -35.38 -1.19
CA ARG A 333 28.33 -34.52 -0.16
C ARG A 333 27.32 -33.90 0.81
N LEU A 334 26.21 -33.37 0.28
CA LEU A 334 25.16 -32.74 1.09
C LEU A 334 24.38 -33.76 1.92
N HIS A 335 24.13 -34.93 1.36
CA HIS A 335 23.45 -36.03 2.03
C HIS A 335 24.31 -36.59 3.17
N GLU A 336 25.61 -36.77 2.97
CA GLU A 336 26.55 -37.18 4.03
C GLU A 336 26.61 -36.18 5.18
N LYS A 337 26.59 -34.88 4.87
CA LYS A 337 26.63 -33.82 5.89
C LYS A 337 25.34 -33.70 6.71
N SER A 338 24.18 -33.84 6.06
CA SER A 338 22.87 -33.55 6.68
C SER A 338 22.08 -34.77 7.12
N GLY A 339 22.43 -35.97 6.62
CA GLY A 339 21.66 -37.19 6.78
C GLY A 339 20.31 -37.20 6.03
N ARG A 340 20.03 -36.17 5.23
CA ARG A 340 18.76 -35.98 4.50
C ARG A 340 19.02 -35.80 3.00
N PRO A 341 18.12 -36.25 2.11
CA PRO A 341 18.29 -36.03 0.67
C PRO A 341 18.06 -34.55 0.34
N PRO A 342 19.04 -33.82 -0.21
CA PRO A 342 18.88 -32.43 -0.60
C PRO A 342 17.97 -32.27 -1.82
N ILE A 343 17.40 -31.09 -2.00
CA ILE A 343 16.88 -30.61 -3.29
C ILE A 343 17.83 -29.53 -3.85
N ILE A 344 18.25 -29.70 -5.10
CA ILE A 344 19.09 -28.74 -5.81
C ILE A 344 18.19 -28.00 -6.80
N VAL A 345 17.88 -26.73 -6.51
CA VAL A 345 16.97 -25.91 -7.32
C VAL A 345 17.77 -25.07 -8.30
N SER A 346 17.57 -25.33 -9.59
CA SER A 346 18.32 -24.77 -10.72
C SER A 346 17.38 -23.94 -11.61
N PRO A 347 17.13 -22.67 -11.25
CA PRO A 347 16.31 -21.75 -12.02
C PRO A 347 17.09 -21.11 -13.18
N TYR A 348 16.48 -21.02 -14.36
CA TYR A 348 17.06 -20.45 -15.58
C TYR A 348 16.00 -19.76 -16.43
N ASP A 349 16.39 -18.70 -17.14
CA ASP A 349 15.56 -18.16 -18.23
C ASP A 349 15.38 -19.20 -19.34
N THR A 350 14.18 -19.31 -19.89
CA THR A 350 13.84 -20.34 -20.88
C THR A 350 14.57 -20.09 -22.19
N GLU A 351 14.66 -18.82 -22.59
CA GLU A 351 15.33 -18.34 -23.78
C GLU A 351 16.84 -18.63 -23.76
N LEU A 352 17.41 -18.96 -22.59
CA LEU A 352 18.76 -19.51 -22.54
C LEU A 352 18.86 -20.80 -23.38
N PHE A 353 17.85 -21.67 -23.29
CA PHE A 353 17.84 -22.94 -24.01
C PHE A 353 17.24 -22.77 -25.41
N GLY A 354 18.13 -22.56 -26.38
CA GLY A 354 17.85 -22.60 -27.80
C GLY A 354 18.05 -21.24 -28.49
N HIS A 355 17.75 -20.13 -27.82
CA HIS A 355 17.97 -18.81 -28.39
C HIS A 355 19.41 -18.31 -28.12
N TRP A 356 19.76 -18.08 -26.84
CA TRP A 356 21.11 -17.65 -26.47
C TRP A 356 22.13 -18.79 -26.57
N TRP A 357 21.78 -19.98 -26.07
CA TRP A 357 22.56 -21.20 -26.24
C TRP A 357 21.80 -22.18 -27.13
N TYR A 358 22.17 -22.24 -28.41
CA TYR A 358 21.42 -22.95 -29.44
C TYR A 358 21.22 -24.44 -29.17
N GLU A 359 22.21 -25.06 -28.56
CA GLU A 359 22.22 -26.49 -28.22
C GLU A 359 21.56 -26.79 -26.87
N GLY A 360 21.04 -25.79 -26.18
CA GLY A 360 20.37 -25.94 -24.88
C GLY A 360 19.25 -27.00 -24.87
N PRO A 361 18.35 -27.07 -25.87
CA PRO A 361 17.33 -28.12 -25.94
C PRO A 361 17.95 -29.53 -26.08
N ALA A 362 19.06 -29.65 -26.83
CA ALA A 362 19.78 -30.91 -26.98
C ALA A 362 20.43 -31.33 -25.64
N PHE A 363 21.04 -30.37 -24.93
CA PHE A 363 21.56 -30.59 -23.59
C PHE A 363 20.48 -31.09 -22.62
N LEU A 364 19.29 -30.47 -22.60
CA LEU A 364 18.18 -30.92 -21.74
C LEU A 364 17.67 -32.31 -22.12
N ASN A 365 17.58 -32.63 -23.42
CA ASN A 365 17.25 -33.97 -23.91
C ASN A 365 18.24 -35.01 -23.37
N TYR A 366 19.54 -34.76 -23.53
CA TYR A 366 20.58 -35.67 -23.03
C TYR A 366 20.60 -35.75 -21.51
N LEU A 367 20.42 -34.63 -20.81
CA LEU A 367 20.38 -34.62 -19.35
C LEU A 367 19.23 -35.49 -18.83
N CYS A 368 18.02 -35.36 -19.38
CA CYS A 368 16.88 -36.18 -18.99
C CYS A 368 17.12 -37.66 -19.24
N ARG A 369 17.64 -38.02 -20.42
CA ARG A 369 17.95 -39.42 -20.76
C ARG A 369 19.00 -40.01 -19.83
N LYS A 370 20.08 -39.28 -19.56
CA LYS A 370 21.16 -39.74 -18.67
C LYS A 370 20.69 -39.84 -17.22
N MET A 371 19.88 -38.88 -16.76
CA MET A 371 19.25 -38.96 -15.43
C MET A 371 18.30 -40.16 -15.31
N HIS A 372 17.64 -40.56 -16.40
CA HIS A 372 16.73 -41.71 -16.39
C HIS A 372 17.46 -43.05 -16.50
N TYR A 373 18.42 -43.18 -17.43
CA TYR A 373 19.05 -44.46 -17.77
C TYR A 373 20.38 -44.75 -17.05
N ASP A 374 21.21 -43.73 -16.79
CA ASP A 374 22.61 -43.95 -16.40
C ASP A 374 22.81 -44.06 -14.87
N GLN A 375 21.78 -43.74 -14.06
CA GLN A 375 21.88 -43.67 -12.61
C GLN A 375 20.53 -43.85 -11.89
N GLN A 376 20.55 -44.12 -10.57
CA GLN A 376 19.34 -44.30 -9.72
C GLN A 376 19.39 -43.53 -8.39
N LYS A 377 20.32 -42.56 -8.28
CA LYS A 377 20.60 -41.77 -7.06
C LYS A 377 19.87 -40.43 -7.02
N LEU A 378 19.71 -39.75 -8.15
CA LEU A 378 19.05 -38.46 -8.32
C LEU A 378 17.76 -38.59 -9.12
N LYS A 379 16.79 -37.72 -8.84
CA LYS A 379 15.52 -37.64 -9.59
C LYS A 379 15.21 -36.20 -9.91
N LEU A 380 14.74 -35.98 -11.14
CA LEU A 380 14.16 -34.72 -11.57
C LEU A 380 12.74 -34.60 -10.99
N ILE A 381 12.49 -33.50 -10.29
CA ILE A 381 11.19 -33.19 -9.67
C ILE A 381 10.83 -31.72 -9.91
N ALA A 382 9.55 -31.39 -9.79
CA ALA A 382 9.13 -30.03 -9.53
C ALA A 382 9.28 -29.72 -8.02
N PRO A 383 9.39 -28.44 -7.61
CA PRO A 383 9.67 -28.07 -6.22
C PRO A 383 8.71 -28.71 -5.20
N LEU A 384 7.40 -28.75 -5.48
CA LEU A 384 6.41 -29.30 -4.54
C LEU A 384 6.40 -30.82 -4.44
N ASP A 385 7.07 -31.56 -5.34
CA ASP A 385 7.14 -33.03 -5.20
C ASP A 385 8.24 -33.45 -4.22
N TYR A 386 8.96 -32.49 -3.63
CA TYR A 386 9.99 -32.78 -2.64
C TYR A 386 9.36 -33.37 -1.38
N PRO A 387 9.74 -34.59 -0.95
CA PRO A 387 9.02 -35.32 0.09
C PRO A 387 9.14 -34.72 1.50
N LEU A 388 10.06 -33.78 1.72
CA LEU A 388 10.31 -33.16 3.03
C LEU A 388 9.77 -31.72 3.11
N CYS A 389 8.87 -31.32 2.20
CA CYS A 389 8.22 -29.99 2.24
C CYS A 389 7.47 -29.74 3.56
N ASP A 390 6.84 -30.77 4.13
CA ASP A 390 6.10 -30.65 5.40
C ASP A 390 7.02 -30.41 6.60
N GLU A 391 8.30 -30.76 6.49
CA GLU A 391 9.32 -30.55 7.53
C GLU A 391 10.05 -29.19 7.42
N ALA A 392 9.67 -28.34 6.46
CA ALA A 392 10.32 -27.06 6.22
C ALA A 392 10.24 -26.15 7.48
N PRO A 393 11.37 -25.62 7.99
CA PRO A 393 11.37 -24.74 9.15
C PRO A 393 10.70 -23.41 8.81
N VAL A 394 9.99 -22.83 9.77
CA VAL A 394 9.43 -21.48 9.64
C VAL A 394 10.54 -20.45 9.85
N VAL A 395 10.71 -19.53 8.90
CA VAL A 395 11.73 -18.47 8.92
C VAL A 395 11.18 -17.16 8.37
N ASP A 396 11.73 -16.04 8.83
CA ASP A 396 11.56 -14.73 8.23
C ASP A 396 12.60 -14.51 7.13
N LEU A 397 12.12 -14.22 5.93
CA LEU A 397 12.98 -13.94 4.77
C LEU A 397 13.31 -12.45 4.66
N PRO A 398 14.56 -12.06 4.40
CA PRO A 398 14.93 -10.67 4.12
C PRO A 398 14.57 -10.27 2.70
N GLU A 399 14.64 -8.97 2.40
CA GLU A 399 14.55 -8.48 1.02
C GLU A 399 15.62 -9.14 0.14
N SER A 400 15.24 -9.51 -1.07
CA SER A 400 16.14 -10.15 -2.03
C SER A 400 15.66 -9.99 -3.47
N SER A 401 16.59 -10.13 -4.41
CA SER A 401 16.34 -10.39 -5.82
C SER A 401 17.44 -11.31 -6.35
N TRP A 402 17.24 -11.89 -7.53
CA TRP A 402 18.30 -12.63 -8.22
C TRP A 402 19.16 -11.75 -9.15
N GLY A 403 18.91 -10.43 -9.16
CA GLY A 403 19.58 -9.44 -9.99
C GLY A 403 21.00 -9.09 -9.52
N ASN A 404 21.62 -8.12 -10.19
CA ASN A 404 22.95 -7.64 -9.82
C ASN A 404 22.98 -7.20 -8.35
N ARG A 405 23.98 -7.68 -7.60
CA ARG A 405 24.16 -7.49 -6.14
C ARG A 405 23.08 -8.12 -5.23
N GLY A 406 22.05 -8.73 -5.79
CA GLY A 406 21.04 -9.49 -5.04
C GLY A 406 19.93 -8.65 -4.43
N TYR A 407 19.84 -7.35 -4.70
CA TYR A 407 18.74 -6.51 -4.21
C TYR A 407 18.14 -5.69 -5.35
N SER A 408 17.67 -4.49 -5.05
CA SER A 408 16.86 -3.68 -5.96
C SER A 408 17.68 -2.82 -6.94
N GLU A 409 19.02 -2.86 -6.94
CA GLU A 409 19.88 -1.93 -7.70
C GLU A 409 19.70 -1.96 -9.21
N VAL A 410 19.28 -3.09 -9.79
CA VAL A 410 18.99 -3.15 -11.23
C VAL A 410 17.77 -2.30 -11.56
N TRP A 411 16.75 -2.30 -10.69
CA TRP A 411 15.49 -1.60 -10.93
C TRP A 411 15.42 -0.23 -10.27
N LEU A 412 16.26 0.05 -9.28
CA LEU A 412 16.38 1.35 -8.61
C LEU A 412 17.83 1.82 -8.54
N ASN A 413 18.21 2.67 -9.50
CA ASN A 413 19.50 3.34 -9.54
C ASN A 413 19.39 4.72 -10.22
N GLY A 414 20.51 5.43 -10.36
CA GLY A 414 20.53 6.78 -10.92
C GLY A 414 19.97 6.92 -12.35
N ALA A 415 19.92 5.85 -13.14
CA ALA A 415 19.42 5.88 -14.52
C ALA A 415 17.89 5.72 -14.62
N ASN A 416 17.26 5.06 -13.64
CA ASN A 416 15.84 4.70 -13.69
C ASN A 416 15.02 5.14 -12.47
N CYS A 417 15.63 5.76 -11.45
CA CYS A 417 14.91 6.22 -10.25
C CYS A 417 13.81 7.25 -10.53
N TRP A 418 13.91 7.99 -11.65
CA TRP A 418 12.91 8.97 -12.08
C TRP A 418 11.54 8.35 -12.40
N ILE A 419 11.49 7.03 -12.65
CA ILE A 419 10.26 6.30 -12.98
C ILE A 419 9.30 6.25 -11.78
N TYR A 420 9.84 5.99 -10.59
CA TYR A 420 9.03 5.64 -9.41
C TYR A 420 8.11 6.76 -8.92
N PRO A 421 8.52 8.04 -8.85
CA PRO A 421 7.58 9.11 -8.50
C PRO A 421 6.33 9.13 -9.39
N HIS A 422 6.48 8.81 -10.69
CA HIS A 422 5.35 8.74 -11.62
C HIS A 422 4.50 7.48 -11.42
N LEU A 423 5.13 6.32 -11.25
CA LEU A 423 4.41 5.07 -10.96
C LEU A 423 3.64 5.17 -9.64
N HIS A 424 4.26 5.69 -8.59
CA HIS A 424 3.63 5.85 -7.27
C HIS A 424 2.46 6.84 -7.33
N ALA A 425 2.60 7.94 -8.08
CA ALA A 425 1.49 8.86 -8.30
C ALA A 425 0.34 8.20 -9.10
N ALA A 426 0.66 7.32 -10.04
CA ALA A 426 -0.32 6.58 -10.82
C ALA A 426 -1.04 5.51 -9.97
N GLU A 427 -0.32 4.76 -9.13
CA GLU A 427 -0.87 3.80 -8.16
C GLU A 427 -1.87 4.45 -7.21
N GLU A 428 -1.48 5.56 -6.58
CA GLU A 428 -2.34 6.30 -5.66
C GLU A 428 -3.60 6.81 -6.37
N ARG A 429 -3.44 7.32 -7.60
CA ARG A 429 -4.57 7.82 -8.39
C ARG A 429 -5.51 6.70 -8.81
N MET A 430 -4.99 5.56 -9.26
CA MET A 430 -5.82 4.42 -9.66
C MET A 430 -6.62 3.88 -8.48
N THR A 431 -5.97 3.71 -7.32
CA THR A 431 -6.63 3.28 -6.08
C THR A 431 -7.76 4.23 -5.72
N ALA A 432 -7.49 5.54 -5.69
CA ALA A 432 -8.50 6.55 -5.39
C ALA A 432 -9.68 6.53 -6.38
N LEU A 433 -9.41 6.39 -7.69
CA LEU A 433 -10.44 6.32 -8.71
C LEU A 433 -11.33 5.07 -8.55
N ALA A 434 -10.72 3.92 -8.28
CA ALA A 434 -11.43 2.67 -8.06
C ALA A 434 -12.34 2.74 -6.83
N GLU A 435 -11.81 3.20 -5.70
CA GLU A 435 -12.58 3.38 -4.45
C GLU A 435 -13.72 4.38 -4.57
N GLY A 436 -13.52 5.44 -5.37
CA GLY A 436 -14.52 6.47 -5.57
C GLY A 436 -15.68 6.09 -6.49
N ARG A 437 -15.51 4.99 -7.25
CA ARG A 437 -16.44 4.61 -8.33
C ARG A 437 -16.74 3.10 -8.29
N PRO A 438 -17.18 2.53 -7.17
CA PRO A 438 -17.40 1.08 -7.09
C PRO A 438 -18.50 0.58 -8.03
N ASP A 439 -19.46 1.46 -8.36
CA ASP A 439 -20.63 1.14 -9.17
C ASP A 439 -20.54 1.65 -10.62
N ALA A 440 -19.36 2.06 -11.10
CA ALA A 440 -19.20 2.52 -12.49
C ALA A 440 -19.68 1.46 -13.48
N ARG A 441 -20.35 1.89 -14.55
CA ARG A 441 -20.87 1.02 -15.63
C ARG A 441 -20.61 1.64 -17.00
N GLY A 442 -20.65 0.81 -18.03
CA GLY A 442 -20.59 1.27 -19.42
C GLY A 442 -19.25 1.93 -19.76
N LEU A 443 -19.28 3.18 -20.22
CA LEU A 443 -18.09 3.89 -20.69
C LEU A 443 -17.07 4.17 -19.57
N GLU A 444 -17.56 4.51 -18.37
CA GLU A 444 -16.68 4.79 -17.22
C GLU A 444 -15.95 3.53 -16.74
N GLU A 445 -16.65 2.40 -16.67
CA GLU A 445 -16.06 1.10 -16.33
C GLU A 445 -14.99 0.68 -17.34
N ARG A 446 -15.26 0.86 -18.64
CA ARG A 446 -14.28 0.60 -19.71
C ARG A 446 -13.04 1.48 -19.56
N ALA A 447 -13.22 2.77 -19.30
CA ALA A 447 -12.10 3.70 -19.10
C ALA A 447 -11.27 3.37 -17.86
N LEU A 448 -11.91 2.98 -16.74
CA LEU A 448 -11.22 2.55 -15.53
C LEU A 448 -10.44 1.25 -15.74
N ASN A 449 -11.03 0.29 -16.45
CA ASN A 449 -10.35 -0.96 -16.82
C ASN A 449 -9.14 -0.69 -17.73
N GLN A 450 -9.28 0.18 -18.72
CA GLN A 450 -8.16 0.55 -19.58
C GLN A 450 -7.07 1.29 -18.78
N ALA A 451 -7.44 2.22 -17.89
CA ALA A 451 -6.46 2.87 -17.01
C ALA A 451 -5.69 1.84 -16.14
N CYS A 452 -6.35 0.80 -15.62
CA CYS A 452 -5.67 -0.28 -14.91
C CYS A 452 -4.62 -0.98 -15.79
N ARG A 453 -4.96 -1.28 -17.05
CA ARG A 453 -4.01 -1.90 -18.01
C ARG A 453 -2.81 -1.01 -18.24
N GLU A 454 -3.02 0.28 -18.47
CA GLU A 454 -1.92 1.24 -18.69
C GLU A 454 -1.00 1.34 -17.48
N LEU A 455 -1.55 1.42 -16.27
CA LEU A 455 -0.75 1.41 -15.05
C LEU A 455 0.07 0.11 -14.94
N MET A 456 -0.55 -1.04 -15.11
CA MET A 456 0.14 -2.32 -15.01
C MET A 456 1.23 -2.47 -16.07
N LEU A 457 0.97 -2.08 -17.32
CA LEU A 457 1.98 -2.09 -18.38
C LEU A 457 3.14 -1.14 -18.08
N ALA A 458 2.89 0.02 -17.47
CA ALA A 458 3.95 0.91 -17.00
C ALA A 458 4.79 0.31 -15.86
N GLN A 459 4.21 -0.59 -15.05
CA GLN A 459 4.89 -1.22 -13.91
C GLN A 459 5.85 -2.37 -14.29
N SER A 460 5.91 -2.80 -15.56
CA SER A 460 6.79 -3.89 -16.03
C SER A 460 8.24 -3.70 -15.55
N SER A 461 8.85 -4.73 -14.95
CA SER A 461 10.26 -4.65 -14.52
C SER A 461 11.24 -4.51 -15.71
N ASP A 462 10.80 -4.90 -16.90
CA ASP A 462 11.56 -4.84 -18.14
C ASP A 462 12.05 -3.43 -18.48
N TRP A 463 11.24 -2.40 -18.24
CA TRP A 463 11.60 -1.03 -18.60
C TRP A 463 12.83 -0.55 -17.80
N PRO A 464 12.82 -0.56 -16.45
CA PRO A 464 14.01 -0.23 -15.69
C PRO A 464 15.17 -1.20 -15.92
N PHE A 465 14.92 -2.49 -16.21
CA PHE A 465 15.97 -3.45 -16.57
C PHE A 465 16.69 -3.06 -17.88
N ILE A 466 15.94 -2.81 -18.96
CA ILE A 466 16.48 -2.40 -20.27
C ILE A 466 17.27 -1.08 -20.16
N ILE A 467 16.77 -0.13 -19.37
CA ILE A 467 17.46 1.14 -19.11
C ILE A 467 18.81 0.90 -18.41
N SER A 468 18.83 0.04 -17.39
CA SER A 468 20.06 -0.34 -16.67
C SER A 468 21.05 -1.13 -17.52
N ALA A 469 20.55 -2.03 -18.37
CA ALA A 469 21.35 -2.87 -19.26
C ALA A 469 21.90 -2.12 -20.49
N GLN A 470 21.42 -0.90 -20.75
CA GLN A 470 21.80 -0.06 -21.90
C GLN A 470 21.60 -0.73 -23.27
N THR A 471 20.55 -1.54 -23.42
CA THR A 471 20.26 -2.26 -24.67
C THR A 471 19.39 -1.43 -25.62
N THR A 472 18.08 -1.34 -25.36
CA THR A 472 17.10 -0.57 -26.16
C THR A 472 16.43 0.52 -25.31
N VAL A 473 17.26 1.42 -24.75
CA VAL A 473 16.84 2.45 -23.77
C VAL A 473 15.74 3.37 -24.32
N GLU A 474 15.86 3.81 -25.57
CA GLU A 474 14.88 4.69 -26.21
C GLU A 474 13.50 4.03 -26.31
N TYR A 475 13.47 2.74 -26.63
CA TYR A 475 12.23 1.96 -26.68
C TYR A 475 11.57 1.84 -25.30
N ALA A 476 12.34 1.47 -24.28
CA ALA A 476 11.83 1.36 -22.91
C ALA A 476 11.28 2.70 -22.40
N ASN A 477 12.02 3.80 -22.62
CA ASN A 477 11.55 5.15 -22.29
C ASN A 477 10.27 5.52 -23.03
N ARG A 478 10.17 5.21 -24.33
CA ARG A 478 8.97 5.48 -25.12
C ARG A 478 7.76 4.72 -24.58
N ARG A 479 7.89 3.41 -24.35
CA ARG A 479 6.81 2.54 -23.85
C ARG A 479 6.31 2.97 -22.48
N LEU A 480 7.23 3.18 -21.54
CA LEU A 480 6.87 3.63 -20.19
C LEU A 480 6.13 4.98 -20.22
N ASN A 481 6.66 5.95 -20.96
CA ASN A 481 6.05 7.27 -21.07
C ASN A 481 4.69 7.23 -21.78
N GLU A 482 4.53 6.37 -22.79
CA GLU A 482 3.27 6.15 -23.49
C GLU A 482 2.19 5.63 -22.54
N HIS A 483 2.47 4.56 -21.80
CA HIS A 483 1.53 3.99 -20.84
C HIS A 483 1.17 4.98 -19.72
N LEU A 484 2.15 5.70 -19.17
CA LEU A 484 1.88 6.75 -18.17
C LEU A 484 1.02 7.90 -18.74
N ARG A 485 1.27 8.32 -20.00
CA ARG A 485 0.46 9.36 -20.66
C ARG A 485 -0.98 8.91 -20.84
N TRP A 486 -1.19 7.70 -21.37
CA TRP A 486 -2.53 7.14 -21.53
C TRP A 486 -3.24 6.99 -20.19
N PHE A 487 -2.56 6.47 -19.17
CA PHE A 487 -3.09 6.37 -17.82
C PHE A 487 -3.60 7.73 -17.30
N PHE A 488 -2.75 8.75 -17.31
CA PHE A 488 -3.12 10.06 -16.76
C PHE A 488 -4.19 10.78 -17.60
N LEU A 489 -4.19 10.59 -18.92
CA LEU A 489 -5.23 11.10 -19.81
C LEU A 489 -6.59 10.47 -19.47
N LEU A 490 -6.66 9.15 -19.34
CA LEU A 490 -7.89 8.45 -18.97
C LEU A 490 -8.37 8.87 -17.58
N CYS A 491 -7.46 8.97 -16.60
CA CYS A 491 -7.80 9.47 -15.27
C CYS A 491 -8.42 10.87 -15.32
N GLN A 492 -7.82 11.79 -16.10
CA GLN A 492 -8.35 13.15 -16.26
C GLN A 492 -9.74 13.15 -16.91
N GLN A 493 -9.97 12.31 -17.92
CA GLN A 493 -11.26 12.17 -18.58
C GLN A 493 -12.34 11.62 -17.64
N ILE A 494 -12.00 10.62 -16.82
CA ILE A 494 -12.88 10.02 -15.81
C ILE A 494 -13.23 11.05 -14.72
N GLU A 495 -12.24 11.81 -14.24
CA GLU A 495 -12.46 12.82 -13.19
C GLU A 495 -13.27 14.02 -13.66
N SER A 496 -13.14 14.39 -14.93
CA SER A 496 -13.90 15.48 -15.55
C SER A 496 -15.26 15.05 -16.09
N GLU A 497 -15.63 13.76 -15.95
CA GLU A 497 -16.87 13.17 -16.48
C GLU A 497 -17.05 13.41 -17.99
N ARG A 498 -15.92 13.49 -18.72
CA ARG A 498 -15.85 13.76 -20.16
C ARG A 498 -14.91 12.76 -20.83
N ILE A 499 -15.39 11.52 -20.97
CA ILE A 499 -14.64 10.44 -21.61
C ILE A 499 -14.77 10.54 -23.12
N ASP A 500 -13.64 10.61 -23.82
CA ASP A 500 -13.59 10.53 -25.28
C ASP A 500 -13.60 9.05 -25.69
N GLU A 501 -14.75 8.60 -26.18
CA GLU A 501 -14.92 7.19 -26.56
C GLU A 501 -14.02 6.78 -27.73
N ALA A 502 -13.69 7.68 -28.66
CA ALA A 502 -12.82 7.34 -29.79
C ALA A 502 -11.39 7.11 -29.31
N GLN A 503 -10.89 7.97 -28.42
CA GLN A 503 -9.58 7.79 -27.78
C GLN A 503 -9.52 6.53 -26.92
N LEU A 504 -10.58 6.26 -26.14
CA LEU A 504 -10.66 5.04 -25.33
C LEU A 504 -10.61 3.78 -26.21
N ARG A 505 -11.38 3.73 -27.29
CA ARG A 505 -11.37 2.59 -28.22
C ARG A 505 -10.00 2.39 -28.86
N TYR A 506 -9.29 3.47 -29.19
CA TYR A 506 -7.93 3.38 -29.70
C TYR A 506 -6.98 2.76 -28.66
N ALA A 507 -7.01 3.23 -27.41
CA ALA A 507 -6.21 2.66 -26.33
C ALA A 507 -6.53 1.19 -26.06
N GLU A 508 -7.82 0.82 -26.04
CA GLU A 508 -8.28 -0.58 -25.89
C GLU A 508 -7.75 -1.49 -27.02
N GLN A 509 -7.62 -0.98 -28.24
CA GLN A 509 -7.09 -1.74 -29.38
C GLN A 509 -5.56 -1.83 -29.38
N ALA A 510 -4.86 -0.75 -29.01
CA ALA A 510 -3.41 -0.72 -28.94
C ALA A 510 -2.89 -1.60 -27.77
N HIS A 511 -3.49 -1.46 -26.59
CA HIS A 511 -3.03 -2.07 -25.34
C HIS A 511 -4.05 -3.07 -24.79
N ALA A 512 -4.41 -4.04 -25.62
CA ALA A 512 -5.49 -5.01 -25.39
C ALA A 512 -5.20 -6.14 -24.37
N ILE A 513 -4.19 -6.00 -23.52
CA ILE A 513 -3.80 -7.04 -22.55
C ILE A 513 -4.91 -7.24 -21.49
N PHE A 514 -5.19 -8.47 -21.07
CA PHE A 514 -6.18 -8.78 -20.03
C PHE A 514 -7.59 -8.24 -20.35
N PRO A 515 -8.29 -8.82 -21.32
CA PRO A 515 -9.66 -8.41 -21.66
C PRO A 515 -10.63 -8.52 -20.46
N TYR A 516 -10.33 -9.38 -19.50
CA TYR A 516 -11.08 -9.66 -18.26
C TYR A 516 -10.58 -8.88 -17.02
N ILE A 517 -9.74 -7.85 -17.19
CA ILE A 517 -9.33 -6.99 -16.07
C ILE A 517 -10.55 -6.32 -15.42
N ASN A 518 -10.52 -6.14 -14.11
CA ASN A 518 -11.57 -5.47 -13.36
C ASN A 518 -10.97 -4.44 -12.41
N TYR A 519 -11.21 -3.16 -12.68
CA TYR A 519 -10.68 -2.06 -11.87
C TYR A 519 -11.11 -2.14 -10.40
N ARG A 520 -12.21 -2.84 -10.09
CA ARG A 520 -12.69 -3.01 -8.70
C ARG A 520 -11.75 -3.85 -7.85
N ASP A 521 -10.85 -4.62 -8.47
CA ASP A 521 -9.79 -5.33 -7.74
C ASP A 521 -8.82 -4.32 -7.08
N PHE A 522 -8.76 -3.06 -7.55
CA PHE A 522 -8.03 -1.95 -6.92
C PHE A 522 -8.75 -1.29 -5.73
N CYS A 523 -9.99 -1.68 -5.41
CA CYS A 523 -10.62 -1.25 -4.17
C CYS A 523 -10.02 -2.00 -2.98
N ASP A 524 -9.76 -1.30 -1.87
CA ASP A 524 -9.36 -1.96 -0.61
C ASP A 524 -10.47 -2.91 -0.14
N THR A 525 -10.22 -4.21 -0.21
CA THR A 525 -11.16 -5.28 0.16
C THR A 525 -11.27 -5.48 1.67
N LYS A 526 -10.40 -4.87 2.49
CA LYS A 526 -10.38 -5.06 3.96
C LYS A 526 -11.33 -4.09 4.69
N LEU A 527 -11.84 -3.06 4.02
CA LEU A 527 -12.76 -2.07 4.62
C LEU A 527 -14.13 -2.08 3.92
N PRO A 528 -15.25 -2.03 4.66
CA PRO A 528 -16.56 -1.83 4.07
C PRO A 528 -16.56 -0.54 3.24
N GLN A 529 -17.04 -0.61 2.00
CA GLN A 529 -17.08 0.57 1.17
C GLN A 529 -18.07 1.60 1.73
N PRO A 530 -17.70 2.90 1.84
CA PRO A 530 -18.59 3.90 2.42
C PRO A 530 -19.91 4.08 1.63
N ALA A 531 -19.91 3.76 0.32
CA ALA A 531 -21.12 3.79 -0.51
C ALA A 531 -22.21 2.80 -0.06
N LEU A 532 -21.82 1.68 0.57
CA LEU A 532 -22.76 0.69 1.12
C LEU A 532 -23.28 1.08 2.51
N MET A 533 -22.63 2.03 3.19
CA MET A 533 -22.93 2.41 4.57
C MET A 533 -23.87 3.60 4.70
N PHE A 534 -23.88 4.51 3.72
CA PHE A 534 -24.65 5.75 3.78
C PHE A 534 -25.69 5.82 2.66
N PRO A 535 -26.89 6.36 2.92
CA PRO A 535 -27.91 6.51 1.89
C PRO A 535 -27.44 7.45 0.77
N PRO A 536 -27.84 7.21 -0.49
CA PRO A 536 -27.54 8.11 -1.61
C PRO A 536 -28.00 9.54 -1.30
N GLY A 537 -27.10 10.52 -1.47
CA GLY A 537 -27.39 11.94 -1.19
C GLY A 537 -27.17 12.39 0.26
N ALA A 538 -26.62 11.52 1.12
CA ALA A 538 -26.15 11.91 2.46
C ALA A 538 -25.21 13.14 2.40
N LEU A 539 -25.30 14.00 3.41
CA LEU A 539 -24.36 15.11 3.58
C LEU A 539 -22.97 14.55 3.88
N ARG A 540 -21.94 15.01 3.16
CA ARG A 540 -20.56 14.54 3.30
C ARG A 540 -19.67 15.61 3.90
N VAL A 541 -19.04 15.30 5.01
CA VAL A 541 -18.21 16.25 5.77
C VAL A 541 -16.80 15.71 5.95
N LEU A 542 -15.80 16.50 5.53
CA LEU A 542 -14.41 16.25 5.88
C LEU A 542 -14.05 17.05 7.13
N MET A 543 -13.90 16.36 8.27
CA MET A 543 -13.43 16.94 9.51
C MET A 543 -11.91 16.82 9.60
N LEU A 544 -11.24 17.90 9.97
CA LEU A 544 -9.82 17.86 10.33
C LEU A 544 -9.71 18.10 11.83
N SER A 545 -8.92 17.26 12.50
CA SER A 545 -8.65 17.39 13.93
C SER A 545 -7.22 16.98 14.25
N TRP A 546 -6.54 17.78 15.08
CA TRP A 546 -5.20 17.44 15.55
C TRP A 546 -5.18 16.18 16.42
N GLU A 547 -6.26 15.97 17.18
CA GLU A 547 -6.41 14.88 18.15
C GLU A 547 -7.68 14.08 17.88
N TYR A 548 -7.60 12.76 18.05
CA TYR A 548 -8.73 11.84 18.00
C TYR A 548 -8.35 10.56 18.77
N PRO A 549 -9.28 9.92 19.50
CA PRO A 549 -8.99 8.68 20.21
C PRO A 549 -8.25 7.63 19.34
N PRO A 550 -7.21 6.98 19.88
CA PRO A 550 -6.77 7.00 21.28
C PRO A 550 -5.82 8.15 21.65
N LEU A 551 -5.42 9.00 20.71
CA LEU A 551 -4.51 10.12 20.95
C LEU A 551 -5.31 11.38 21.32
N CYS A 552 -5.52 11.59 22.62
CA CYS A 552 -6.19 12.78 23.15
C CYS A 552 -5.33 13.41 24.26
N ALA A 553 -4.92 14.66 24.07
CA ALA A 553 -4.23 15.46 25.08
C ALA A 553 -5.19 16.39 25.84
N GLY A 554 -6.39 16.63 25.31
CA GLY A 554 -7.41 17.46 25.97
C GLY A 554 -8.85 17.22 25.49
N GLY A 555 -9.73 18.17 25.81
CA GLY A 555 -11.16 18.09 25.50
C GLY A 555 -11.51 18.20 24.01
N LEU A 556 -10.58 18.69 23.17
CA LEU A 556 -10.77 18.83 21.73
C LEU A 556 -10.98 17.46 21.07
N GLY A 557 -10.08 16.50 21.30
CA GLY A 557 -10.19 15.15 20.73
C GLY A 557 -11.49 14.45 21.15
N ARG A 558 -11.91 14.62 22.41
CA ARG A 558 -13.19 14.13 22.92
C ARG A 558 -14.38 14.78 22.21
N HIS A 559 -14.36 16.09 22.02
CA HIS A 559 -15.43 16.79 21.29
C HIS A 559 -15.56 16.26 19.86
N VAL A 560 -14.45 16.16 19.12
CA VAL A 560 -14.49 15.69 17.72
C VAL A 560 -14.98 14.24 17.64
N HIS A 561 -14.52 13.38 18.55
CA HIS A 561 -14.99 12.00 18.63
C HIS A 561 -16.51 11.91 18.84
N GLU A 562 -17.03 12.61 19.85
CA GLU A 562 -18.45 12.58 20.16
C GLU A 562 -19.32 13.26 19.09
N LEU A 563 -18.88 14.39 18.54
CA LEU A 563 -19.58 15.09 17.47
C LEU A 563 -19.64 14.22 16.21
N SER A 564 -18.51 13.68 15.77
CA SER A 564 -18.42 12.87 14.53
C SER A 564 -19.31 11.63 14.58
N ARG A 565 -19.28 10.86 15.67
CA ARG A 565 -20.10 9.65 15.79
C ARG A 565 -21.59 9.94 15.89
N ASN A 566 -21.99 11.03 16.56
CA ASN A 566 -23.39 11.40 16.68
C ASN A 566 -23.94 12.02 15.38
N LEU A 567 -23.11 12.69 14.58
CA LEU A 567 -23.45 13.07 13.21
C LEU A 567 -23.61 11.86 12.29
N ALA A 568 -22.71 10.87 12.41
CA ALA A 568 -22.82 9.61 11.66
C ALA A 568 -24.13 8.87 11.97
N LYS A 569 -24.53 8.80 13.26
CA LYS A 569 -25.84 8.26 13.69
C LYS A 569 -27.04 9.01 13.10
N GLN A 570 -26.88 10.27 12.71
CA GLN A 570 -27.91 11.08 12.04
C GLN A 570 -27.84 11.00 10.50
N GLY A 571 -27.04 10.08 9.94
CA GLY A 571 -26.95 9.84 8.50
C GLY A 571 -26.00 10.78 7.75
N VAL A 572 -25.13 11.50 8.46
CA VAL A 572 -24.04 12.28 7.83
C VAL A 572 -22.86 11.35 7.56
N GLU A 573 -22.32 11.40 6.36
CA GLU A 573 -21.08 10.72 6.04
C GLU A 573 -19.90 11.56 6.55
N VAL A 574 -19.31 11.14 7.67
CA VAL A 574 -18.23 11.88 8.33
C VAL A 574 -16.89 11.19 8.09
N HIS A 575 -15.97 11.92 7.47
CA HIS A 575 -14.57 11.53 7.35
C HIS A 575 -13.74 12.39 8.30
N VAL A 576 -12.95 11.77 9.19
CA VAL A 576 -12.05 12.49 10.09
C VAL A 576 -10.61 12.27 9.65
N CYS A 577 -9.90 13.35 9.30
CA CYS A 577 -8.46 13.35 9.09
C CYS A 577 -7.75 13.80 10.37
N THR A 578 -6.85 12.97 10.88
CA THR A 578 -6.14 13.24 12.13
C THR A 578 -4.71 12.67 12.15
N LEU A 579 -3.96 12.97 13.20
CA LEU A 579 -2.64 12.40 13.43
C LEU A 579 -2.75 11.06 14.15
N GLY A 580 -1.87 10.12 13.82
CA GLY A 580 -1.80 8.79 14.40
C GLY A 580 -0.39 8.39 14.80
N THR A 581 -0.28 7.34 15.61
CA THR A 581 0.98 6.60 15.79
C THR A 581 1.03 5.46 14.77
N GLY A 582 2.23 5.01 14.41
CA GLY A 582 2.40 3.84 13.52
C GLY A 582 1.84 2.52 14.05
N ARG A 583 1.20 2.51 15.23
CA ARG A 583 0.57 1.33 15.85
C ARG A 583 -0.91 1.18 15.49
N HIS A 584 -1.53 2.19 14.89
CA HIS A 584 -2.94 2.17 14.51
C HIS A 584 -3.10 2.15 12.98
N PRO A 585 -4.18 1.55 12.46
CA PRO A 585 -4.47 1.57 11.02
C PRO A 585 -4.50 3.01 10.48
N GLN A 586 -3.91 3.21 9.30
CA GLN A 586 -3.97 4.48 8.57
C GLN A 586 -5.40 4.83 8.16
N ARG A 587 -6.26 3.82 7.99
CA ARG A 587 -7.69 3.99 7.75
C ARG A 587 -8.48 2.96 8.54
N GLU A 588 -9.55 3.38 9.19
CA GLU A 588 -10.48 2.50 9.89
C GLU A 588 -11.90 3.09 9.92
N ILE A 589 -12.90 2.26 10.19
CA ILE A 589 -14.28 2.71 10.40
C ILE A 589 -14.66 2.38 11.85
N VAL A 590 -15.00 3.42 12.62
CA VAL A 590 -15.34 3.30 14.05
C VAL A 590 -16.65 4.01 14.31
N GLU A 591 -17.65 3.29 14.83
CA GLU A 591 -18.98 3.83 15.16
C GLU A 591 -19.65 4.64 14.02
N GLY A 592 -19.41 4.23 12.77
CA GLY A 592 -19.94 4.91 11.57
C GLY A 592 -19.12 6.10 11.08
N VAL A 593 -17.97 6.40 11.69
CA VAL A 593 -17.03 7.44 11.25
C VAL A 593 -15.90 6.81 10.45
N VAL A 594 -15.57 7.38 9.28
CA VAL A 594 -14.42 6.94 8.47
C VAL A 594 -13.18 7.74 8.91
N LEU A 595 -12.27 7.08 9.60
CA LEU A 595 -11.09 7.71 10.19
C LEU A 595 -9.87 7.51 9.29
N HIS A 596 -9.13 8.59 9.06
CA HIS A 596 -7.93 8.64 8.25
C HIS A 596 -6.79 9.24 9.07
N ARG A 597 -5.71 8.48 9.25
CA ARG A 597 -4.57 8.84 10.08
C ARG A 597 -3.30 8.98 9.25
N VAL A 598 -2.59 10.08 9.46
CA VAL A 598 -1.20 10.22 9.05
C VAL A 598 -0.28 10.08 10.26
N PRO A 599 0.93 9.49 10.10
CA PRO A 599 1.89 9.45 11.20
C PRO A 599 2.15 10.85 11.76
N ALA A 600 2.20 10.98 13.07
CA ALA A 600 2.70 12.17 13.72
C ALA A 600 4.14 12.47 13.24
N PRO A 601 4.54 13.74 13.12
CA PRO A 601 5.91 14.08 12.76
C PRO A 601 6.89 13.67 13.89
N ASP A 602 7.83 12.76 13.58
CA ASP A 602 8.94 12.37 14.46
C ASP A 602 10.14 13.28 14.21
N MET A 603 10.58 14.09 15.19
CA MET A 603 11.88 14.79 15.11
C MET A 603 12.52 15.00 16.49
N PRO A 604 13.82 14.68 16.67
CA PRO A 604 14.61 15.14 17.81
C PRO A 604 15.02 16.61 17.63
N GLY A 605 14.57 17.49 18.52
CA GLY A 605 15.12 18.86 18.67
C GLY A 605 14.31 20.02 18.07
N ASP A 606 13.17 19.78 17.41
CA ASP A 606 12.37 20.84 16.78
C ASP A 606 11.31 21.46 17.72
N SER A 607 10.88 22.68 17.40
CA SER A 607 9.87 23.42 18.17
C SER A 607 8.45 22.89 17.92
N PHE A 608 7.53 23.07 18.88
CA PHE A 608 6.12 22.67 18.70
C PHE A 608 5.48 23.31 17.45
N ALA A 609 5.88 24.53 17.08
CA ALA A 609 5.37 25.21 15.88
C ALA A 609 5.75 24.46 14.58
N ASP A 610 6.97 23.93 14.49
CA ASP A 610 7.42 23.14 13.33
C ASP A 610 6.62 21.85 13.20
N SER A 611 6.32 21.21 14.34
CA SER A 611 5.46 20.02 14.36
C SER A 611 4.06 20.31 13.81
N VAL A 612 3.48 21.47 14.15
CA VAL A 612 2.17 21.90 13.65
C VAL A 612 2.19 22.16 12.15
N PHE A 613 3.23 22.84 11.65
CA PHE A 613 3.39 23.09 10.23
C PHE A 613 3.50 21.77 9.42
N GLN A 614 4.36 20.85 9.86
CA GLN A 614 4.54 19.54 9.21
C GLN A 614 3.26 18.69 9.30
N GLY A 615 2.57 18.72 10.44
CA GLY A 615 1.28 18.05 10.61
C GLY A 615 0.24 18.56 9.61
N ASN A 616 0.16 19.88 9.40
CA ASN A 616 -0.74 20.47 8.40
C ASN A 616 -0.40 20.05 6.97
N LEU A 617 0.88 19.97 6.59
CA LEU A 617 1.27 19.48 5.27
C LEU A 617 0.82 18.02 5.04
N ARG A 618 1.00 17.15 6.05
CA ARG A 618 0.56 15.75 6.00
C ARG A 618 -0.95 15.62 5.93
N LEU A 619 -1.69 16.39 6.74
CA LEU A 619 -3.15 16.41 6.76
C LEU A 619 -3.73 16.96 5.45
N TYR A 620 -3.13 18.03 4.89
CA TYR A 620 -3.48 18.56 3.58
C TYR A 620 -3.30 17.50 2.50
N GLU A 621 -2.17 16.80 2.47
CA GLU A 621 -1.90 15.79 1.45
C GLU A 621 -2.83 14.56 1.58
N LEU A 622 -3.15 14.15 2.81
CA LEU A 622 -4.17 13.13 3.05
C LEU A 622 -5.55 13.59 2.55
N ALA A 623 -6.00 14.77 2.97
CA ALA A 623 -7.29 15.32 2.56
C ALA A 623 -7.40 15.50 1.03
N ARG A 624 -6.31 15.93 0.39
CA ARG A 624 -6.20 16.07 -1.07
C ARG A 624 -6.36 14.73 -1.79
N ARG A 625 -5.74 13.67 -1.27
CA ARG A 625 -5.88 12.29 -1.79
C ARG A 625 -7.28 11.76 -1.61
N LEU A 626 -7.88 11.95 -0.44
CA LEU A 626 -9.29 11.58 -0.20
C LEU A 626 -10.23 12.27 -1.18
N TRP A 627 -9.98 13.52 -1.52
CA TRP A 627 -10.79 14.26 -2.49
C TRP A 627 -10.80 13.66 -3.90
N LEU A 628 -9.73 12.94 -4.28
CA LEU A 628 -9.67 12.22 -5.57
C LEU A 628 -10.65 11.03 -5.58
N SER A 629 -10.81 10.38 -4.42
CA SER A 629 -11.73 9.25 -4.25
C SER A 629 -13.16 9.68 -3.94
N ARG A 630 -13.37 10.83 -3.27
CA ARG A 630 -14.68 11.19 -2.75
C ARG A 630 -14.84 12.71 -2.69
N ARG A 631 -15.92 13.24 -3.25
CA ARG A 631 -16.26 14.66 -3.07
C ARG A 631 -16.93 14.87 -1.71
N PHE A 632 -16.57 15.95 -1.03
CA PHE A 632 -17.19 16.40 0.22
C PHE A 632 -18.02 17.65 -0.03
N ASP A 633 -19.06 17.84 0.78
CA ASP A 633 -19.93 19.02 0.68
C ASP A 633 -19.36 20.21 1.48
N LEU A 634 -18.56 19.95 2.53
CA LEU A 634 -17.89 20.97 3.34
C LEU A 634 -16.65 20.42 4.09
N VAL A 635 -15.80 21.34 4.53
CA VAL A 635 -14.66 21.09 5.42
C VAL A 635 -14.97 21.64 6.81
N HIS A 636 -14.72 20.87 7.86
CA HIS A 636 -14.86 21.32 9.25
C HIS A 636 -13.52 21.22 9.98
N GLY A 637 -12.85 22.36 10.16
CA GLY A 637 -11.59 22.45 10.89
C GLY A 637 -11.82 22.66 12.39
N HIS A 638 -11.19 21.85 13.23
CA HIS A 638 -11.21 22.03 14.68
C HIS A 638 -9.93 22.67 15.18
N ASP A 639 -10.01 23.97 15.48
CA ASP A 639 -8.93 24.81 16.02
C ASP A 639 -7.78 25.13 15.03
N TRP A 640 -6.88 26.04 15.43
CA TRP A 640 -5.79 26.54 14.60
C TRP A 640 -4.75 25.46 14.23
N LEU A 641 -4.66 24.39 15.02
CA LEU A 641 -3.73 23.27 14.81
C LEU A 641 -3.92 22.58 13.46
N VAL A 642 -5.11 22.66 12.87
CA VAL A 642 -5.43 22.12 11.53
C VAL A 642 -5.88 23.21 10.55
N GLY A 643 -5.68 24.47 10.94
CA GLY A 643 -6.24 25.63 10.25
C GLY A 643 -5.71 25.76 8.82
N GLU A 644 -4.40 25.63 8.64
CA GLU A 644 -3.78 25.75 7.31
C GLU A 644 -4.28 24.66 6.35
N ALA A 645 -4.28 23.40 6.77
CA ALA A 645 -4.77 22.29 5.96
C ALA A 645 -6.26 22.45 5.59
N SER A 646 -7.09 22.84 6.55
CA SER A 646 -8.54 23.04 6.35
C SER A 646 -8.81 24.16 5.33
N ARG A 647 -8.11 25.30 5.47
CA ARG A 647 -8.21 26.47 4.57
C ARG A 647 -7.76 26.13 3.16
N MET A 648 -6.59 25.49 3.02
CA MET A 648 -6.04 25.12 1.73
C MET A 648 -6.96 24.15 0.98
N ILE A 649 -7.54 23.16 1.67
CA ILE A 649 -8.46 22.19 1.06
C ILE A 649 -9.77 22.86 0.65
N ALA A 650 -10.41 23.62 1.55
CA ALA A 650 -11.66 24.30 1.24
C ALA A 650 -11.50 25.26 0.04
N LYS A 651 -10.41 26.04 0.00
CA LYS A 651 -10.11 26.95 -1.11
C LYS A 651 -9.83 26.20 -2.42
N ARG A 652 -9.00 25.13 -2.37
CA ARG A 652 -8.60 24.36 -3.56
C ARG A 652 -9.79 23.73 -4.27
N TYR A 653 -10.69 23.12 -3.51
CA TYR A 653 -11.82 22.38 -4.08
C TYR A 653 -13.08 23.23 -4.19
N GLY A 654 -13.00 24.51 -3.82
CA GLY A 654 -14.15 25.38 -3.72
C GLY A 654 -15.22 24.68 -2.90
N VAL A 655 -14.92 24.42 -1.61
CA VAL A 655 -15.68 24.01 -0.40
C VAL A 655 -16.25 25.09 0.52
N PRO A 656 -17.38 25.02 1.27
CA PRO A 656 -17.51 25.87 2.45
C PRO A 656 -16.59 25.34 3.56
N LEU A 657 -16.01 26.25 4.34
CA LEU A 657 -15.19 25.98 5.51
C LEU A 657 -15.94 26.37 6.78
N LEU A 658 -16.23 25.40 7.64
CA LEU A 658 -16.64 25.65 9.02
C LEU A 658 -15.40 25.55 9.93
N ALA A 659 -15.24 26.46 10.88
CA ALA A 659 -14.25 26.33 11.93
C ALA A 659 -14.92 26.24 13.31
N THR A 660 -14.51 25.29 14.15
CA THR A 660 -14.86 25.32 15.59
C THR A 660 -13.64 25.75 16.38
N ILE A 661 -13.76 26.84 17.14
CA ILE A 661 -12.70 27.38 18.00
C ILE A 661 -12.95 26.99 19.45
N HIS A 662 -12.08 26.14 20.00
CA HIS A 662 -12.24 25.58 21.35
C HIS A 662 -11.63 26.46 22.43
N ALA A 663 -10.58 27.21 22.11
CA ALA A 663 -9.95 28.23 22.94
C ALA A 663 -9.15 29.17 22.03
N THR A 664 -8.66 30.28 22.57
CA THR A 664 -7.68 31.12 21.87
C THR A 664 -6.39 31.26 22.67
N GLU A 665 -5.29 31.53 22.00
CA GLU A 665 -4.02 31.81 22.65
C GLU A 665 -4.07 33.10 23.47
N TYR A 666 -4.80 34.10 22.98
CA TYR A 666 -5.06 35.34 23.71
C TYR A 666 -5.79 35.06 25.03
N GLY A 667 -6.86 34.27 25.01
CA GLY A 667 -7.65 33.95 26.19
C GLY A 667 -6.85 33.15 27.23
N ARG A 668 -6.12 32.10 26.79
CA ARG A 668 -5.28 31.26 27.66
C ARG A 668 -4.24 32.04 28.44
N ASN A 669 -3.66 33.08 27.82
CA ASN A 669 -2.57 33.85 28.39
C ASN A 669 -2.97 35.27 28.85
N GLN A 670 -4.25 35.61 28.77
CA GLN A 670 -4.79 36.95 29.06
C GLN A 670 -4.04 38.05 28.28
N GLY A 671 -3.80 37.79 26.99
CA GLY A 671 -2.97 38.63 26.13
C GLY A 671 -1.90 37.84 25.40
N ILE A 672 -1.17 38.54 24.53
CA ILE A 672 -0.09 37.98 23.73
C ILE A 672 1.23 38.65 24.17
N HIS A 673 2.13 37.86 24.74
CA HIS A 673 3.30 38.34 25.46
C HIS A 673 4.63 37.90 24.83
N ASN A 674 4.63 36.89 23.94
CA ASN A 674 5.84 36.39 23.28
C ASN A 674 5.64 36.08 21.78
N GLU A 675 6.73 35.73 21.08
CA GLU A 675 6.71 35.50 19.63
C GLU A 675 5.94 34.25 19.21
N ILE A 676 6.00 33.19 20.02
CA ILE A 676 5.26 31.95 19.79
C ILE A 676 3.76 32.23 19.87
N GLN A 677 3.33 32.94 20.91
CA GLN A 677 1.94 33.38 21.08
C GLN A 677 1.48 34.27 19.91
N ARG A 678 2.32 35.20 19.44
CA ARG A 678 2.04 36.00 18.23
C ARG A 678 1.89 35.14 16.98
N ALA A 679 2.69 34.07 16.84
CA ALA A 679 2.58 33.17 15.71
C ALA A 679 1.26 32.37 15.75
N ILE A 680 0.85 31.88 16.92
CA ILE A 680 -0.42 31.17 17.13
C ILE A 680 -1.62 32.09 16.87
N ASP A 681 -1.64 33.29 17.47
CA ASP A 681 -2.71 34.29 17.26
C ASP A 681 -2.88 34.64 15.77
N ARG A 682 -1.79 34.72 15.00
CA ARG A 682 -1.88 34.90 13.53
C ARG A 682 -2.59 33.74 12.84
N GLN A 683 -2.29 32.49 13.21
CA GLN A 683 -2.95 31.31 12.64
C GLN A 683 -4.44 31.25 13.01
N GLU A 684 -4.77 31.56 14.26
CA GLU A 684 -6.14 31.70 14.73
C GLU A 684 -6.92 32.74 13.92
N ARG A 685 -6.35 33.93 13.73
CA ARG A 685 -6.94 35.01 12.90
C ARG A 685 -7.15 34.58 11.45
N MET A 686 -6.16 33.91 10.84
CA MET A 686 -6.24 33.46 9.46
C MET A 686 -7.34 32.40 9.26
N LEU A 687 -7.47 31.45 10.19
CA LEU A 687 -8.56 30.47 10.18
C LEU A 687 -9.93 31.14 10.33
N MET A 688 -10.08 32.04 11.30
CA MET A 688 -11.34 32.75 11.50
C MET A 688 -11.70 33.67 10.33
N ALA A 689 -10.71 34.27 9.65
CA ALA A 689 -10.95 35.10 8.48
C ALA A 689 -11.45 34.26 7.29
N ASP A 690 -10.80 33.13 7.00
CA ASP A 690 -11.07 32.31 5.83
C ASP A 690 -12.25 31.33 5.99
N ALA A 691 -12.68 31.02 7.22
CA ALA A 691 -13.88 30.23 7.43
C ALA A 691 -15.13 30.94 6.85
N ASP A 692 -16.16 30.22 6.43
CA ASP A 692 -17.45 30.83 6.05
C ASP A 692 -18.34 31.07 7.28
N GLN A 693 -18.25 30.16 8.26
CA GLN A 693 -18.93 30.22 9.55
C GLN A 693 -18.00 29.74 10.66
N VAL A 694 -18.22 30.20 11.89
CA VAL A 694 -17.41 29.87 13.06
C VAL A 694 -18.30 29.44 14.23
N ILE A 695 -18.04 28.25 14.77
CA ILE A 695 -18.67 27.76 16.00
C ILE A 695 -17.76 28.05 17.18
N VAL A 696 -18.38 28.55 18.25
CA VAL A 696 -17.76 28.70 19.58
C VAL A 696 -18.62 28.05 20.64
N CYS A 697 -17.98 27.63 21.73
CA CYS A 697 -18.62 26.86 22.78
C CYS A 697 -19.43 27.68 23.80
N SER A 698 -19.20 28.99 23.89
CA SER A 698 -19.82 29.86 24.92
C SER A 698 -20.01 31.29 24.42
N ARG A 699 -20.89 32.05 25.08
CA ARG A 699 -21.05 33.49 24.85
C ARG A 699 -19.79 34.26 25.22
N ALA A 700 -19.04 33.82 26.23
CA ALA A 700 -17.74 34.38 26.56
C ALA A 700 -16.75 34.27 25.37
N MET A 701 -16.63 33.09 24.77
CA MET A 701 -15.80 32.88 23.57
C MET A 701 -16.32 33.69 22.38
N HIS A 702 -17.64 33.74 22.16
CA HIS A 702 -18.24 34.59 21.13
C HIS A 702 -17.81 36.05 21.27
N ASN A 703 -17.93 36.60 22.48
CA ASN A 703 -17.57 37.98 22.78
C ASN A 703 -16.05 38.22 22.61
N GLU A 704 -15.22 37.25 22.98
CA GLU A 704 -13.77 37.31 22.78
C GLU A 704 -13.43 37.35 21.29
N LEU A 705 -13.95 36.44 20.47
CA LEU A 705 -13.73 36.41 19.02
C LEU A 705 -14.22 37.69 18.35
N HIS A 706 -15.40 38.19 18.74
CA HIS A 706 -15.92 39.43 18.17
C HIS A 706 -15.03 40.65 18.53
N LYS A 707 -14.65 40.80 19.81
CA LYS A 707 -13.92 42.00 20.28
C LYS A 707 -12.43 41.98 19.99
N VAL A 708 -11.77 40.82 20.10
CA VAL A 708 -10.31 40.68 19.99
C VAL A 708 -9.89 40.29 18.58
N PHE A 709 -10.68 39.43 17.93
CA PHE A 709 -10.36 38.91 16.60
C PHE A 709 -11.12 39.64 15.47
N GLY A 710 -12.14 40.44 15.81
CA GLY A 710 -12.92 41.22 14.83
C GLY A 710 -13.83 40.35 13.97
N VAL A 711 -14.21 39.17 14.45
CA VAL A 711 -15.08 38.25 13.70
C VAL A 711 -16.50 38.82 13.63
N PRO A 712 -17.13 38.91 12.43
CA PRO A 712 -18.50 39.39 12.29
C PRO A 712 -19.51 38.55 13.06
N GLU A 713 -20.56 39.20 13.57
CA GLU A 713 -21.56 38.53 14.44
C GLU A 713 -22.43 37.52 13.68
N ASP A 714 -22.71 37.79 12.40
CA ASP A 714 -23.42 36.89 11.48
C ASP A 714 -22.61 35.65 11.08
N LYS A 715 -21.31 35.62 11.43
CA LYS A 715 -20.41 34.49 11.24
C LYS A 715 -20.31 33.58 12.47
N LEU A 716 -20.83 34.02 13.61
CA LEU A 716 -20.59 33.37 14.90
C LEU A 716 -21.82 32.59 15.38
N HIS A 717 -21.63 31.29 15.61
CA HIS A 717 -22.63 30.40 16.19
C HIS A 717 -22.19 29.92 17.57
N ILE A 718 -23.04 30.07 18.58
CA ILE A 718 -22.78 29.55 19.92
C ILE A 718 -23.43 28.18 20.03
N ILE A 719 -22.61 27.13 20.01
CA ILE A 719 -23.05 25.75 20.17
C ILE A 719 -22.23 25.14 21.31
N PRO A 720 -22.86 24.80 22.46
CA PRO A 720 -22.13 24.29 23.62
C PRO A 720 -21.56 22.89 23.36
N ASN A 721 -20.60 22.45 24.18
CA ASN A 721 -20.20 21.04 24.18
C ASN A 721 -21.27 20.16 24.82
N GLY A 722 -21.35 18.91 24.34
CA GLY A 722 -22.28 17.91 24.87
C GLY A 722 -21.66 17.03 25.95
N VAL A 723 -22.51 16.31 26.68
CA VAL A 723 -22.14 15.24 27.61
C VAL A 723 -23.08 14.04 27.42
N ASP A 724 -22.53 12.84 27.54
CA ASP A 724 -23.31 11.60 27.57
C ASP A 724 -23.59 11.19 29.02
N VAL A 725 -24.72 11.66 29.54
CA VAL A 725 -25.16 11.37 30.92
C VAL A 725 -25.35 9.87 31.16
N SER A 726 -25.73 9.10 30.13
CA SER A 726 -25.99 7.66 30.29
C SER A 726 -24.71 6.88 30.59
N SER A 727 -23.60 7.29 29.98
CA SER A 727 -22.28 6.69 30.19
C SER A 727 -21.71 6.92 31.60
N LEU A 728 -22.19 7.95 32.31
CA LEU A 728 -21.70 8.36 33.62
C LEU A 728 -22.32 7.55 34.78
N VAL A 729 -23.41 6.80 34.54
CA VAL A 729 -24.21 6.10 35.58
C VAL A 729 -23.86 4.60 35.69
N SER A 730 -22.82 4.13 34.99
CA SER A 730 -22.40 2.71 34.98
C SER A 730 -22.01 2.20 36.38
N SER A 731 -22.62 1.08 36.81
CA SER A 731 -22.32 0.40 38.08
C SER A 731 -20.85 -0.04 38.14
N LEU A 732 -20.12 0.44 39.16
CA LEU A 732 -18.72 0.07 39.39
C LEU A 732 -18.62 -1.40 39.78
N SER A 733 -17.90 -2.20 38.99
CA SER A 733 -17.54 -3.59 39.35
C SER A 733 -16.36 -3.67 40.32
N SER A 734 -15.52 -2.63 40.37
CA SER A 734 -14.35 -2.53 41.26
C SER A 734 -13.97 -1.07 41.51
N THR A 735 -13.79 -0.68 42.77
CA THR A 735 -13.34 0.67 43.15
C THR A 735 -11.83 0.83 42.87
N PRO A 736 -11.38 1.80 42.06
CA PRO A 736 -9.96 2.09 41.83
C PRO A 736 -9.18 2.31 43.13
N SER A 737 -7.92 1.84 43.18
CA SER A 737 -7.05 1.91 44.36
C SER A 737 -6.68 3.33 44.80
N PHE A 738 -6.75 4.31 43.88
CA PHE A 738 -6.47 5.71 44.20
C PHE A 738 -7.61 6.39 44.94
N LEU A 739 -8.80 5.77 45.03
CA LEU A 739 -9.94 6.36 45.74
C LEU A 739 -9.88 6.02 47.24
N PRO A 740 -10.05 7.04 48.12
CA PRO A 740 -10.12 6.80 49.55
C PRO A 740 -11.31 5.91 49.93
N PRO A 741 -11.14 4.93 50.84
CA PRO A 741 -12.21 3.99 51.21
C PRO A 741 -13.32 4.68 52.03
N HIS A 742 -12.96 5.67 52.85
CA HIS A 742 -13.87 6.38 53.75
C HIS A 742 -13.70 7.90 53.65
N GLY A 743 -14.63 8.66 54.22
CA GLY A 743 -14.62 10.12 54.20
C GLY A 743 -15.20 10.76 52.92
N HIS A 744 -15.24 12.09 52.94
CA HIS A 744 -15.69 12.94 51.85
C HIS A 744 -14.59 13.12 50.81
N VAL A 745 -14.93 13.02 49.53
CA VAL A 745 -13.97 13.16 48.42
C VAL A 745 -14.26 14.45 47.66
N ILE A 746 -13.28 15.35 47.60
CA ILE A 746 -13.30 16.54 46.76
C ILE A 746 -12.56 16.21 45.46
N ALA A 747 -13.28 16.20 44.35
CA ALA A 747 -12.76 15.78 43.06
C ALA A 747 -12.39 16.99 42.17
N PHE A 748 -11.24 16.88 41.51
CA PHE A 748 -10.87 17.73 40.38
C PHE A 748 -10.52 16.84 39.19
N LEU A 749 -10.95 17.24 38.00
CA LEU A 749 -10.65 16.59 36.73
C LEU A 749 -10.18 17.66 35.74
N GLY A 750 -8.99 17.50 35.17
CA GLY A 750 -8.50 18.41 34.15
C GLY A 750 -6.98 18.44 34.01
N ARG A 751 -6.49 19.19 33.02
CA ARG A 751 -5.06 19.36 32.79
C ARG A 751 -4.42 20.23 33.90
N PHE A 752 -3.24 19.85 34.37
CA PHE A 752 -2.50 20.60 35.41
C PHE A 752 -1.68 21.73 34.80
N VAL A 753 -2.41 22.79 34.46
CA VAL A 753 -1.90 24.04 33.89
C VAL A 753 -2.48 25.21 34.70
N ARG A 754 -1.80 26.35 34.69
CA ARG A 754 -2.05 27.45 35.62
C ARG A 754 -3.47 28.00 35.48
N GLU A 755 -3.97 28.06 34.26
CA GLU A 755 -5.31 28.54 33.91
C GLU A 755 -6.44 27.67 34.46
N LYS A 756 -6.19 26.40 34.83
CA LYS A 756 -7.19 25.52 35.48
C LYS A 756 -7.28 25.70 37.00
N GLY A 757 -6.40 26.52 37.58
CA GLY A 757 -6.50 26.94 38.98
C GLY A 757 -6.23 25.83 40.01
N VAL A 758 -5.66 24.69 39.63
CA VAL A 758 -5.43 23.54 40.52
C VAL A 758 -4.58 23.92 41.74
N GLN A 759 -3.65 24.86 41.57
CA GLN A 759 -2.85 25.44 42.63
C GLN A 759 -3.69 26.13 43.72
N LEU A 760 -4.82 26.73 43.35
CA LEU A 760 -5.75 27.34 44.29
C LEU A 760 -6.48 26.26 45.10
N LEU A 761 -6.83 25.14 44.47
CA LEU A 761 -7.47 24.01 45.13
C LEU A 761 -6.54 23.32 46.13
N VAL A 762 -5.26 23.14 45.81
CA VAL A 762 -4.26 22.59 46.75
C VAL A 762 -4.10 23.50 47.98
N ARG A 763 -4.07 24.83 47.78
CA ARG A 763 -4.07 25.80 48.90
C ARG A 763 -5.35 25.73 49.73
N ALA A 764 -6.51 25.59 49.08
CA ALA A 764 -7.79 25.41 49.77
C ALA A 764 -7.82 24.11 50.59
N ALA A 765 -7.22 23.04 50.07
CA ALA A 765 -7.08 21.77 50.77
C ALA A 765 -6.29 21.94 52.07
N GLY A 766 -5.18 22.69 52.07
CA GLY A 766 -4.43 23.00 53.30
C GLY A 766 -5.28 23.67 54.38
N VAL A 767 -6.12 24.64 54.01
CA VAL A 767 -7.03 25.33 54.95
C VAL A 767 -8.09 24.37 55.48
N ILE A 768 -8.75 23.60 54.61
CA ILE A 768 -9.85 22.70 55.00
C ILE A 768 -9.33 21.54 55.86
N LEU A 769 -8.20 20.93 55.48
CA LEU A 769 -7.62 19.79 56.20
C LEU A 769 -7.07 20.17 57.59
N SER A 770 -6.72 21.45 57.81
CA SER A 770 -6.39 21.94 59.16
C SER A 770 -7.57 21.92 60.14
N ARG A 771 -8.81 21.79 59.63
CA ARG A 771 -10.06 21.83 60.39
C ARG A 771 -10.86 20.53 60.32
N ARG A 772 -10.66 19.73 59.26
CA ARG A 772 -11.46 18.55 58.93
C ARG A 772 -10.59 17.33 58.60
N SER A 773 -10.70 16.29 59.42
CA SER A 773 -10.00 15.01 59.20
C SER A 773 -10.80 13.99 58.38
N ASP A 774 -12.04 14.30 58.02
CA ASP A 774 -12.97 13.45 57.26
C ASP A 774 -12.90 13.70 55.74
N VAL A 775 -12.06 14.62 55.26
CA VAL A 775 -11.99 15.05 53.85
C VAL A 775 -10.72 14.57 53.14
N HIS A 776 -10.85 14.14 51.89
CA HIS A 776 -9.76 13.82 50.98
C HIS A 776 -9.92 14.59 49.67
N PHE A 777 -8.80 14.97 49.05
CA PHE A 777 -8.78 15.58 47.72
C PHE A 777 -8.24 14.56 46.73
N VAL A 778 -8.93 14.38 45.59
CA VAL A 778 -8.46 13.55 44.48
C VAL A 778 -8.40 14.42 43.25
N LEU A 779 -7.18 14.76 42.83
CA LEU A 779 -6.89 15.68 41.73
C LEU A 779 -6.41 14.84 40.55
N ALA A 780 -7.29 14.53 39.62
CA ALA A 780 -7.00 13.65 38.48
C ALA A 780 -6.68 14.47 37.23
N GLY A 781 -5.51 14.20 36.64
CA GLY A 781 -4.95 15.00 35.56
C GLY A 781 -3.44 14.86 35.43
N ASN A 782 -2.91 15.36 34.32
CA ASN A 782 -1.49 15.52 34.05
C ASN A 782 -1.22 16.91 33.49
N GLY A 783 0.02 17.37 33.53
CA GLY A 783 0.42 18.66 32.99
C GLY A 783 1.75 19.14 33.56
N PRO A 784 2.27 20.26 33.06
CA PRO A 784 3.56 20.81 33.48
C PRO A 784 3.62 21.17 34.97
N LEU A 785 2.48 21.38 35.63
CA LEU A 785 2.43 21.68 37.07
C LEU A 785 2.36 20.43 37.96
N PHE A 786 2.42 19.20 37.42
CA PHE A 786 2.20 17.99 38.21
C PHE A 786 3.16 17.89 39.42
N ASP A 787 4.45 18.01 39.18
CA ASP A 787 5.46 17.89 40.25
C ASP A 787 5.40 19.08 41.22
N GLU A 788 5.14 20.30 40.72
CA GLU A 788 5.00 21.50 41.55
C GLU A 788 3.79 21.39 42.50
N LEU A 789 2.65 20.88 42.02
CA LEU A 789 1.45 20.71 42.84
C LEU A 789 1.64 19.64 43.92
N LYS A 790 2.41 18.58 43.61
CA LYS A 790 2.74 17.54 44.57
C LYS A 790 3.68 18.07 45.67
N ALA A 791 4.74 18.78 45.28
CA ALA A 791 5.63 19.45 46.23
C ALA A 791 4.87 20.45 47.11
N MET A 792 3.92 21.19 46.55
CA MET A 792 3.07 22.10 47.32
C MET A 792 2.21 21.38 48.37
N ALA A 793 1.71 20.17 48.07
CA ALA A 793 0.97 19.37 49.05
C ALA A 793 1.88 18.83 50.17
N ASP A 794 3.13 18.48 49.83
CA ASP A 794 4.16 18.07 50.80
C ASP A 794 4.53 19.24 51.74
N ASP A 795 4.81 20.43 51.18
CA ASP A 795 5.17 21.64 51.92
C ASP A 795 4.06 22.11 52.88
N LEU A 796 2.80 21.89 52.50
CA LEU A 796 1.63 22.18 53.34
C LEU A 796 1.35 21.07 54.37
N GLY A 797 2.06 19.94 54.33
CA GLY A 797 1.88 18.82 55.26
C GLY A 797 0.57 18.05 55.06
N ILE A 798 0.02 18.02 53.84
CA ILE A 798 -1.29 17.40 53.51
C ILE A 798 -1.19 16.26 52.50
N ALA A 799 0.02 15.79 52.19
CA ALA A 799 0.29 14.81 51.14
C ALA A 799 -0.42 13.46 51.34
N ASP A 800 -0.70 13.06 52.58
CA ASP A 800 -1.45 11.85 52.93
C ASP A 800 -2.96 11.95 52.61
N ARG A 801 -3.46 13.16 52.35
CA ARG A 801 -4.88 13.46 52.10
C ARG A 801 -5.17 14.03 50.71
N VAL A 802 -4.14 14.34 49.91
CA VAL A 802 -4.27 14.82 48.53
C VAL A 802 -3.68 13.79 47.57
N VAL A 803 -4.53 13.14 46.78
CA VAL A 803 -4.15 12.07 45.86
C VAL A 803 -4.05 12.61 44.43
N PHE A 804 -2.92 12.34 43.77
CA PHE A 804 -2.66 12.68 42.37
C PHE A 804 -2.53 11.40 41.53
N PRO A 805 -3.62 10.80 41.03
CA PRO A 805 -3.57 9.56 40.25
C PRO A 805 -2.95 9.70 38.85
N GLY A 806 -2.65 10.92 38.39
CA GLY A 806 -2.25 11.18 37.01
C GLY A 806 -3.44 11.17 36.05
N PHE A 807 -3.20 10.82 34.78
CA PHE A 807 -4.25 10.64 33.79
C PHE A 807 -5.14 9.44 34.15
N VAL A 808 -6.46 9.65 34.13
CA VAL A 808 -7.47 8.60 34.34
C VAL A 808 -8.29 8.41 33.08
N ASP A 809 -8.59 7.16 32.75
CA ASP A 809 -9.49 6.80 31.66
C ASP A 809 -10.96 7.05 32.03
N ASP A 810 -11.89 6.79 31.11
CA ASP A 810 -13.32 7.03 31.34
C ASP A 810 -13.88 6.23 32.52
N LYS A 811 -13.36 5.01 32.75
CA LYS A 811 -13.76 4.19 33.91
C LYS A 811 -13.29 4.83 35.21
N GLY A 812 -12.03 5.27 35.27
CA GLY A 812 -11.45 5.97 36.42
C GLY A 812 -12.15 7.30 36.71
N ARG A 813 -12.44 8.09 35.67
CA ARG A 813 -13.23 9.33 35.79
C ARG A 813 -14.61 9.06 36.37
N ASN A 814 -15.35 8.10 35.82
CA ASN A 814 -16.70 7.76 36.28
C ASN A 814 -16.70 7.28 37.73
N ALA A 815 -15.70 6.48 38.11
CA ALA A 815 -15.52 6.02 39.49
C ALA A 815 -15.25 7.17 40.46
N LEU A 816 -14.40 8.12 40.06
CA LEU A 816 -14.11 9.32 40.85
C LEU A 816 -15.37 10.16 41.04
N LEU A 817 -16.08 10.48 39.96
CA LEU A 817 -17.32 11.26 40.04
C LEU A 817 -18.38 10.53 40.88
N GLY A 818 -18.55 9.22 40.71
CA GLY A 818 -19.48 8.44 41.52
C GLY A 818 -19.16 8.40 43.02
N ARG A 819 -17.91 8.66 43.42
CA ARG A 819 -17.46 8.69 44.83
C ARG A 819 -17.36 10.11 45.40
N ALA A 820 -17.32 11.12 44.54
CA ALA A 820 -17.11 12.52 44.91
C ALA A 820 -18.29 13.06 45.73
N SER A 821 -17.97 13.74 46.83
CA SER A 821 -18.93 14.54 47.59
C SER A 821 -19.11 15.93 46.97
N VAL A 822 -18.04 16.49 46.40
CA VAL A 822 -18.07 17.77 45.69
C VAL A 822 -17.05 17.70 44.53
N ALA A 823 -17.41 18.21 43.36
CA ALA A 823 -16.50 18.44 42.25
C ALA A 823 -16.16 19.93 42.16
N VAL A 824 -14.88 20.27 42.02
CA VAL A 824 -14.39 21.65 42.13
C VAL A 824 -13.52 21.99 40.93
N PHE A 825 -13.85 23.07 40.23
CA PHE A 825 -13.15 23.53 39.03
C PHE A 825 -12.82 25.04 39.13
N PRO A 826 -11.73 25.40 39.82
CA PRO A 826 -11.40 26.79 40.17
C PRO A 826 -10.62 27.51 39.05
N SER A 827 -10.97 27.27 37.78
CA SER A 827 -10.27 27.81 36.62
C SER A 827 -10.14 29.33 36.68
N LEU A 828 -9.01 29.87 36.21
CA LEU A 828 -8.80 31.29 35.96
C LEU A 828 -9.30 31.67 34.54
N TYR A 829 -9.17 30.75 33.60
CA TYR A 829 -9.70 30.84 32.24
C TYR A 829 -10.32 29.50 31.85
N GLU A 830 -11.59 29.53 31.46
CA GLU A 830 -12.32 28.34 31.03
C GLU A 830 -13.19 28.66 29.80
N PRO A 831 -12.82 28.25 28.58
CA PRO A 831 -13.63 28.49 27.39
C PRO A 831 -15.05 27.91 27.49
N PHE A 832 -15.16 26.67 28.00
CA PHE A 832 -16.43 25.99 28.20
C PHE A 832 -16.51 25.25 29.53
N GLY A 833 -15.67 24.23 29.74
CA GLY A 833 -15.67 23.41 30.95
C GLY A 833 -16.54 22.14 30.86
N ILE A 834 -16.22 21.22 29.93
CA ILE A 834 -16.93 19.92 29.76
C ILE A 834 -16.98 19.13 31.09
N VAL A 835 -15.92 19.22 31.90
CA VAL A 835 -15.80 18.54 33.20
C VAL A 835 -16.88 18.95 34.21
N ALA A 836 -17.40 20.18 34.13
CA ALA A 836 -18.54 20.60 34.96
C ALA A 836 -19.82 19.90 34.52
N LEU A 837 -20.07 19.77 33.20
CA LEU A 837 -21.21 18.99 32.71
C LEU A 837 -21.11 17.51 33.07
N GLU A 838 -19.89 16.94 33.04
CA GLU A 838 -19.65 15.57 33.49
C GLU A 838 -19.99 15.39 34.98
N ALA A 839 -19.54 16.32 35.84
CA ALA A 839 -19.86 16.29 37.27
C ALA A 839 -21.36 16.48 37.54
N MET A 840 -21.99 17.47 36.90
CA MET A 840 -23.43 17.73 37.00
C MET A 840 -24.26 16.54 36.49
N GLY A 841 -23.86 15.93 35.37
CA GLY A 841 -24.51 14.75 34.80
C GLY A 841 -24.37 13.50 35.67
N ALA A 842 -23.21 13.32 36.31
CA ALA A 842 -22.96 12.25 37.27
C ALA A 842 -23.70 12.45 38.61
N GLY A 843 -24.31 13.61 38.83
CA GLY A 843 -25.05 13.94 40.04
C GLY A 843 -24.17 14.36 41.20
N VAL A 844 -23.05 15.03 40.92
CA VAL A 844 -22.12 15.54 41.93
C VAL A 844 -22.34 17.03 42.17
N PRO A 845 -22.46 17.50 43.43
CA PRO A 845 -22.47 18.93 43.73
C PRO A 845 -21.23 19.61 43.14
N THR A 846 -21.42 20.64 42.33
CA THR A 846 -20.35 21.21 41.51
C THR A 846 -20.08 22.67 41.89
N ILE A 847 -18.80 23.01 42.08
CA ILE A 847 -18.29 24.36 42.32
C ILE A 847 -17.42 24.76 41.14
N VAL A 848 -17.69 25.92 40.54
CA VAL A 848 -16.90 26.47 39.43
C VAL A 848 -16.48 27.90 39.70
N SER A 849 -15.41 28.36 39.05
CA SER A 849 -15.13 29.80 38.98
C SER A 849 -16.15 30.53 38.10
N ASP A 850 -16.51 31.77 38.46
CA ASP A 850 -17.35 32.67 37.66
C ASP A 850 -16.54 33.30 36.51
N THR A 851 -16.11 32.46 35.57
CA THR A 851 -15.32 32.85 34.40
C THR A 851 -15.69 32.03 33.17
N GLY A 852 -15.58 32.65 32.00
CA GLY A 852 -15.80 32.02 30.71
C GLY A 852 -17.08 31.17 30.63
N GLY A 853 -16.98 29.96 30.08
CA GLY A 853 -18.14 29.08 29.89
C GLY A 853 -18.72 28.52 31.20
N PHE A 854 -17.94 28.45 32.29
CA PHE A 854 -18.50 28.03 33.58
C PHE A 854 -19.58 28.97 34.09
N ALA A 855 -19.41 30.28 33.88
CA ALA A 855 -20.40 31.29 34.26
C ALA A 855 -21.76 31.09 33.56
N GLU A 856 -21.76 30.42 32.39
CA GLU A 856 -22.96 30.12 31.59
C GLU A 856 -23.54 28.73 31.89
N ILE A 857 -22.68 27.77 32.23
CA ILE A 857 -23.08 26.40 32.58
C ILE A 857 -23.74 26.36 33.95
N VAL A 858 -23.21 27.10 34.94
CA VAL A 858 -23.66 27.06 36.33
C VAL A 858 -24.34 28.37 36.73
N GLU A 859 -25.56 28.26 37.22
CA GLU A 859 -26.31 29.33 37.87
C GLU A 859 -26.17 29.22 39.39
N HIS A 860 -25.62 30.27 40.00
CA HIS A 860 -25.21 30.28 41.40
C HIS A 860 -26.39 29.98 42.35
N GLU A 861 -26.19 29.02 43.26
CA GLU A 861 -27.20 28.53 44.22
C GLU A 861 -28.45 27.87 43.61
N VAL A 862 -28.51 27.76 42.27
CA VAL A 862 -29.59 27.08 41.57
C VAL A 862 -29.14 25.67 41.18
N ASP A 863 -28.07 25.54 40.41
CA ASP A 863 -27.58 24.23 39.91
C ASP A 863 -26.09 23.99 40.20
N GLY A 864 -25.45 24.89 40.93
CA GLY A 864 -24.11 24.74 41.48
C GLY A 864 -23.70 25.98 42.26
N LEU A 865 -22.46 26.00 42.76
CA LEU A 865 -21.88 27.20 43.35
C LEU A 865 -20.85 27.82 42.41
N LYS A 866 -20.75 29.14 42.50
CA LYS A 866 -19.83 29.96 41.73
C LYS A 866 -18.96 30.73 42.73
N VAL A 867 -17.67 30.84 42.42
CA VAL A 867 -16.71 31.60 43.21
C VAL A 867 -15.96 32.56 42.29
N TYR A 868 -15.50 33.70 42.82
CA TYR A 868 -14.69 34.60 42.02
C TYR A 868 -13.35 33.93 41.64
N PRO A 869 -12.88 34.06 40.39
CA PRO A 869 -11.61 33.47 39.96
C PRO A 869 -10.45 33.96 40.86
N GLY A 870 -9.70 33.02 41.43
CA GLY A 870 -8.58 33.33 42.33
C GLY A 870 -8.96 33.59 43.80
N ASP A 871 -10.25 33.58 44.16
CA ASP A 871 -10.70 33.77 45.53
C ASP A 871 -10.58 32.49 46.37
N LEU A 872 -9.48 32.39 47.13
CA LEU A 872 -9.22 31.27 48.02
C LEU A 872 -10.27 31.14 49.14
N HIS A 873 -10.70 32.26 49.73
CA HIS A 873 -11.63 32.25 50.85
C HIS A 873 -13.04 31.85 50.38
N GLY A 874 -13.48 32.40 49.25
CA GLY A 874 -14.73 32.00 48.61
C GLY A 874 -14.75 30.50 48.25
N LEU A 875 -13.63 29.97 47.74
CA LEU A 875 -13.50 28.55 47.40
C LEU A 875 -13.62 27.64 48.63
N VAL A 876 -12.91 27.97 49.73
CA VAL A 876 -12.99 27.21 50.99
C VAL A 876 -14.41 27.23 51.54
N ASN A 877 -15.04 28.41 51.62
CA ASN A 877 -16.40 28.55 52.15
C ASN A 877 -17.42 27.78 51.31
N ALA A 878 -17.28 27.78 49.98
CA ALA A 878 -18.18 27.04 49.09
C ALA A 878 -18.06 25.52 49.27
N ILE A 879 -16.82 25.00 49.44
CA ILE A 879 -16.59 23.57 49.71
C ILE A 879 -17.18 23.18 51.07
N GLU A 880 -16.88 23.92 52.14
CA GLU A 880 -17.40 23.64 53.48
C GLU A 880 -18.92 23.68 53.50
N ARG A 881 -19.54 24.67 52.83
CA ARG A 881 -21.00 24.78 52.74
C ARG A 881 -21.66 23.57 52.07
N LEU A 882 -21.10 23.03 50.98
CA LEU A 882 -21.66 21.83 50.33
C LEU A 882 -21.41 20.54 51.13
N LEU A 883 -20.39 20.51 51.98
CA LEU A 883 -20.14 19.39 52.89
C LEU A 883 -21.12 19.41 54.08
N ASP A 884 -21.46 20.59 54.58
CA ASP A 884 -22.29 20.77 55.78
C ASP A 884 -23.81 20.80 55.47
N ASP A 885 -24.22 21.40 54.36
CA ASP A 885 -25.63 21.52 53.96
C ASP A 885 -26.00 20.50 52.86
N ARG A 886 -26.45 19.32 53.32
CA ARG A 886 -26.85 18.23 52.42
C ARG A 886 -28.11 18.54 51.61
N ASP A 887 -29.04 19.32 52.15
CA ASP A 887 -30.29 19.65 51.48
C ASP A 887 -30.02 20.60 50.31
N LEU A 888 -29.16 21.60 50.52
CA LEU A 888 -28.64 22.44 49.45
C LEU A 888 -27.93 21.59 48.39
N ALA A 889 -26.97 20.75 48.78
CA ALA A 889 -26.21 19.92 47.85
C ALA A 889 -27.13 19.03 46.97
N ASN A 890 -28.10 18.35 47.58
CA ASN A 890 -29.06 17.51 46.87
C ASN A 890 -29.95 18.34 45.93
N GLY A 891 -30.42 19.51 46.37
CA GLY A 891 -31.23 20.42 45.56
C GLY A 891 -30.49 20.93 44.32
N LEU A 892 -29.21 21.29 44.47
CA LEU A 892 -28.36 21.70 43.35
C LEU A 892 -28.18 20.55 42.35
N VAL A 893 -27.87 19.33 42.84
CA VAL A 893 -27.65 18.15 42.00
C VAL A 893 -28.85 17.81 41.13
N VAL A 894 -30.06 17.82 41.69
CA VAL A 894 -31.28 17.50 40.93
C VAL A 894 -31.47 18.47 39.78
N ARG A 895 -31.35 19.78 40.04
CA ARG A 895 -31.52 20.84 39.03
C ARG A 895 -30.40 20.82 37.99
N ALA A 896 -29.16 20.58 38.43
CA ALA A 896 -27.99 20.44 37.56
C ALA A 896 -28.13 19.29 36.57
N ARG A 897 -28.55 18.12 37.06
CA ARG A 897 -28.73 16.92 36.24
C ARG A 897 -29.88 17.10 35.24
N GLU A 898 -30.99 17.67 35.67
CA GLU A 898 -32.12 17.99 34.78
C GLU A 898 -31.71 18.95 33.65
N LYS A 899 -31.02 20.05 33.99
CA LYS A 899 -30.49 21.00 33.01
C LYS A 899 -29.54 20.34 32.01
N THR A 900 -28.65 19.48 32.51
CA THR A 900 -27.67 18.76 31.70
C THR A 900 -28.35 17.84 30.67
N ILE A 901 -29.31 17.02 31.11
CA ILE A 901 -30.08 16.11 30.25
C ILE A 901 -30.93 16.89 29.23
N ARG A 902 -31.47 18.06 29.61
CA ARG A 902 -32.34 18.84 28.72
C ARG A 902 -31.58 19.62 27.65
N LYS A 903 -30.43 20.22 28.00
CA LYS A 903 -29.77 21.25 27.17
C LYS A 903 -28.44 20.81 26.57
N TYR A 904 -27.71 19.92 27.22
CA TYR A 904 -26.30 19.65 26.88
C TYR A 904 -26.07 18.20 26.41
N THR A 905 -27.05 17.59 25.74
CA THR A 905 -26.86 16.27 25.14
C THR A 905 -26.15 16.38 23.79
N TRP A 906 -25.34 15.38 23.46
CA TRP A 906 -24.70 15.29 22.14
C TRP A 906 -25.72 15.30 20.99
N HIS A 907 -26.91 14.72 21.19
CA HIS A 907 -27.98 14.80 20.20
C HIS A 907 -28.35 16.26 19.87
N ALA A 908 -28.59 17.09 20.90
CA ALA A 908 -28.95 18.51 20.71
C ALA A 908 -27.81 19.33 20.08
N VAL A 909 -26.57 19.09 20.50
CA VAL A 909 -25.37 19.72 19.93
C VAL A 909 -25.23 19.37 18.45
N CYS A 910 -25.35 18.09 18.09
CA CYS A 910 -25.26 17.64 16.70
C CYS A 910 -26.38 18.19 15.82
N CYS A 911 -27.61 18.30 16.31
CA CYS A 911 -28.70 18.91 15.53
C CYS A 911 -28.39 20.38 15.20
N GLN A 912 -27.88 21.15 16.17
CA GLN A 912 -27.48 22.55 15.92
C GLN A 912 -26.31 22.64 14.92
N THR A 913 -25.29 21.79 15.05
CA THR A 913 -24.18 21.75 14.09
C THR A 913 -24.65 21.35 12.68
N LEU A 914 -25.57 20.40 12.58
CA LEU A 914 -26.12 19.94 11.31
C LEU A 914 -26.93 21.05 10.61
N ASP A 915 -27.60 21.92 11.37
CA ASP A 915 -28.30 23.07 10.80
C ASP A 915 -27.32 24.08 10.19
N VAL A 916 -26.17 24.33 10.84
CA VAL A 916 -25.08 25.15 10.26
C VAL A 916 -24.55 24.52 8.98
N TYR A 917 -24.32 23.20 8.95
CA TYR A 917 -23.90 22.51 7.73
C TYR A 917 -24.89 22.64 6.58
N ARG A 918 -26.19 22.51 6.86
CA ARG A 918 -27.24 22.67 5.85
C ARG A 918 -27.29 24.09 5.31
N GLN A 919 -27.14 25.10 6.16
CA GLN A 919 -27.09 26.51 5.76
C GLN A 919 -25.89 26.77 4.82
N LEU A 920 -24.70 26.29 5.18
CA LEU A 920 -23.49 26.43 4.36
C LEU A 920 -23.65 25.77 2.99
N LYS A 921 -24.23 24.57 2.93
CA LYS A 921 -24.47 23.85 1.67
C LYS A 921 -25.47 24.61 0.77
N GLN A 922 -26.54 25.18 1.36
CA GLN A 922 -27.56 25.91 0.62
C GLN A 922 -27.05 27.25 0.07
N ALA A 923 -26.36 28.05 0.90
CA ALA A 923 -25.84 29.37 0.50
C ALA A 923 -25.03 29.28 -0.80
N ARG A 924 -24.22 28.23 -0.95
CA ARG A 924 -23.37 28.08 -2.14
C ARG A 924 -24.04 27.49 -3.37
N SER A 925 -25.12 26.72 -3.20
CA SER A 925 -25.95 26.34 -4.35
C SER A 925 -26.58 27.56 -5.03
N VAL A 926 -26.92 28.60 -4.27
CA VAL A 926 -27.47 29.87 -4.79
C VAL A 926 -26.40 30.70 -5.52
N ASP A 927 -25.20 30.82 -4.96
CA ASP A 927 -24.09 31.55 -5.61
C ASP A 927 -23.63 30.88 -6.92
N SER A 928 -23.64 29.54 -6.98
CA SER A 928 -23.30 28.81 -8.20
C SER A 928 -24.32 28.97 -9.33
N LEU A 929 -25.61 29.17 -9.02
CA LEU A 929 -26.67 29.47 -9.99
C LEU A 929 -26.61 30.94 -10.45
N GLY A 930 -26.22 31.87 -9.56
CA GLY A 930 -26.02 33.28 -9.90
C GLY A 930 -24.83 33.54 -10.83
N ALA A 931 -23.73 32.79 -10.65
CA ALA A 931 -22.55 32.90 -11.51
C ALA A 931 -22.80 32.43 -12.96
N VAL A 932 -23.69 31.44 -13.16
CA VAL A 932 -24.08 30.96 -14.50
C VAL A 932 -25.04 31.93 -15.21
N ALA A 933 -25.87 32.67 -14.45
CA ALA A 933 -26.75 33.71 -15.03
C ALA A 933 -25.97 34.98 -15.43
N GLY A 934 -24.88 35.31 -14.73
CA GLY A 934 -24.07 36.51 -14.95
C GLY A 934 -23.12 36.47 -16.16
N SER A 935 -22.84 35.30 -16.74
CA SER A 935 -21.96 35.15 -17.92
C SER A 935 -22.67 35.27 -19.27
N SER A 936 -23.92 35.74 -19.30
CA SER A 936 -24.74 35.86 -20.53
C SER A 936 -24.87 37.28 -21.08
N ILE A 937 -24.27 38.29 -20.45
CA ILE A 937 -24.33 39.68 -20.93
C ILE A 937 -23.01 40.41 -20.63
N SER A 938 -22.02 40.25 -21.52
CA SER A 938 -21.05 41.29 -21.93
C SER A 938 -20.20 40.77 -23.08
#